data_AF-A0A1I3RFH2-F1
#
_entry.id   AF-A0A1I3RFH2-F1
#
_cell.length_a   1.000
_cell.length_b   1.000
_cell.length_c   1.000
_cell.angle_alpha   90.00
_cell.angle_beta   90.00
_cell.angle_gamma   90.00
#
_symmetry.space_group_name_H-M   'P 1'
#
loop_
_entity.id
_entity.type
_entity.pdbx_description
1 polymer ?
#
loop_
_entity_poly.entity_id
_entity_poly.type
_entity_poly.pdbx_seq_one_letter_code
_entity_poly.pdbx_strand_id
1 'polypeptide(L)'
;MVLRRLCSASVRFFQAWQSGAQRRKRRTATRRAFSELLENRTLLAAVIDTGSTLTIQLSAGEQLSVVSQGASYAFASNSHNFTNDGVADAADFSGFGSVNLTLSDLAQYDSIQIVDAAAGASVVFNDSGANAYTDAFTITLNDGAASTAISFNGISAFGDFPLSANVDGGIAFNPGAAVSTNNGGLSFSGNVGVVKPGVATGVNLSGAQLQTTGTGNITLAGTASQGGTITTSRIGVQIVDSQISSLLDAANAGKIQITGKGGGGLVPTTTTLSIDGVRLAGTSTAITSVVGAISITGTAGSVPFNSNVVNVSATGVLVDNISTISSTGSHVGSAPISMTGSGGHSPTSSIGVLLTGSSTDVTSVYGNIAVTGTGGATTSGSLGVVLAAGSTVASLGIDANASDIVITGKGGTGSLDATGVRIDTQSIVSAIAGDITVTGNGGSATGNAGGIDITGQSQVLITSGALLLDGAAGTGGGVGLRLAQVGGAQIISAGNSSMELRGKAMGAFPDLQFKSGTVIGGAAALGQLALTTRSIEMTGGANGDPVLRSTGRLIVRPRVADATIGLGDGATGEINLSTTELGYFYDGFVSISIGRTYDGTGAIDIKNAPFKDDVFIAGGPINLDGLNVGTNIATVTARVGSITSTTGNPSGPSDVTGPLLISNGDIAPGGTGTGKMVLNAGMFIQSSSSLTVDLKGTAVGTGYDQIAIINPASAVTINGATLYINNDSANPPLVGQRYRIIDLVDPQSFCNTPFAGWPEGGSQTVNGVTYKITYKGGTGNDVVLLVTAVSNATVTNLGPTLVAPIKYEPTVITSTATVVGTGNFANSKLEVWIQNGVYSDWLAGGRVGWGTFYIDGVAKGTITDAEGTEILTAQFNANATREDVEYVIRSITYANSDDSASLTPRQIAFRITTGDFVAGPVTIKQVQVSDTPTLELTAELTSSYTVGFPPSTVSFYTKLRDGGGNYANSKITAQLANAQPTELLSIVASGYVSLNGNQILWHGVVVGTFTGGQGTDPLVVSFNESGSLDAVIETMARISYSDSQQSPAAGLRSVTFKFTDGHGLNSNIVAPKIMVRSNLGLDIAGATANYASGGSPALVTPESTVVGNAEYFANSLLSFNVSNAGSNDRLTIISGGDVTVSGNEISYQGTLVATMSGGVFRDRLNVQFNGSASAAAVQAVLRQGAFFNVTNNPNTTYDRHLFVYLYDSANNVNQGLRKNIHLT
;
A
#
# COMPACT_ATOMS: atom_id res chain seq x y z
N MET A 1 44.33 17.91 -28.41
CA MET A 1 45.31 18.16 -27.33
C MET A 1 45.49 16.84 -26.55
N VAL A 2 46.69 16.34 -26.20
CA VAL A 2 47.83 16.94 -25.48
C VAL A 2 47.50 17.10 -23.99
N LEU A 3 48.17 16.48 -23.00
CA LEU A 3 49.26 15.46 -22.93
C LEU A 3 49.10 14.65 -21.59
N ARG A 4 50.03 13.94 -20.90
CA ARG A 4 51.50 13.88 -20.91
C ARG A 4 52.16 12.47 -20.82
N ARG A 5 52.83 12.11 -19.70
CA ARG A 5 53.97 11.16 -19.58
C ARG A 5 54.25 10.80 -18.10
N LEU A 6 55.00 9.77 -17.66
CA LEU A 6 55.60 8.54 -18.25
C LEU A 6 56.13 7.63 -17.11
N CYS A 7 56.47 6.34 -17.40
CA CYS A 7 57.74 5.63 -17.12
C CYS A 7 57.53 4.09 -17.27
N SER A 8 58.25 3.24 -18.03
CA SER A 8 59.62 3.11 -18.58
C SER A 8 60.55 2.20 -17.74
N ALA A 9 61.33 1.26 -18.28
CA ALA A 9 61.44 0.67 -19.64
C ALA A 9 62.37 -0.57 -19.67
N SER A 10 62.25 -1.45 -20.68
CA SER A 10 63.35 -2.19 -21.39
C SER A 10 62.82 -3.40 -22.21
N VAL A 11 63.50 -3.97 -23.22
CA VAL A 11 64.21 -3.38 -24.39
C VAL A 11 64.42 -4.46 -25.50
N ARG A 12 64.01 -4.14 -26.75
CA ARG A 12 64.53 -4.52 -28.10
C ARG A 12 64.91 -6.00 -28.44
N PHE A 13 64.46 -6.66 -29.54
CA PHE A 13 64.39 -6.40 -31.02
C PHE A 13 65.40 -7.28 -31.78
N PHE A 14 64.98 -8.05 -32.80
CA PHE A 14 65.65 -8.14 -34.12
C PHE A 14 64.74 -8.74 -35.20
N GLN A 15 65.15 -8.70 -36.47
CA GLN A 15 64.30 -8.98 -37.65
C GLN A 15 64.79 -10.14 -38.55
N ALA A 16 63.80 -10.88 -39.09
CA ALA A 16 63.63 -11.32 -40.48
C ALA A 16 64.57 -12.34 -41.20
N TRP A 17 63.87 -13.16 -42.00
CA TRP A 17 64.16 -13.59 -43.40
C TRP A 17 64.86 -14.94 -43.74
N GLN A 18 64.01 -15.83 -44.29
CA GLN A 18 64.12 -16.52 -45.60
C GLN A 18 64.74 -17.92 -45.80
N SER A 19 63.92 -18.73 -46.51
CA SER A 19 64.27 -19.73 -47.55
C SER A 19 64.82 -21.11 -47.11
N GLY A 20 64.77 -22.14 -47.99
CA GLY A 20 65.60 -23.33 -47.73
C GLY A 20 65.48 -24.65 -48.53
N ALA A 21 64.41 -24.92 -49.31
CA ALA A 21 64.33 -26.08 -50.24
C ALA A 21 64.41 -27.53 -49.68
N GLN A 22 64.11 -28.50 -50.55
CA GLN A 22 64.15 -29.96 -50.28
C GLN A 22 65.55 -30.56 -50.52
N ARG A 23 65.87 -31.72 -49.90
CA ARG A 23 66.54 -32.83 -50.64
C ARG A 23 66.47 -34.24 -50.01
N ARG A 24 66.70 -35.22 -50.90
CA ARG A 24 66.49 -36.68 -50.81
C ARG A 24 67.34 -37.45 -49.77
N LYS A 25 66.80 -38.62 -49.39
CA LYS A 25 67.50 -39.79 -48.80
C LYS A 25 68.86 -40.11 -49.46
N ARG A 26 69.84 -40.56 -48.66
CA ARG A 26 70.57 -41.82 -48.92
C ARG A 26 71.22 -42.42 -47.65
N ARG A 27 71.62 -43.69 -47.74
CA ARG A 27 72.22 -44.49 -46.66
C ARG A 27 73.65 -44.05 -46.32
N THR A 28 74.03 -44.23 -45.06
CA THR A 28 75.37 -44.67 -44.65
C THR A 28 75.20 -45.80 -43.62
N ALA A 29 76.11 -46.76 -43.59
CA ALA A 29 76.11 -47.85 -42.60
C ALA A 29 77.48 -47.96 -41.95
N THR A 30 77.52 -48.20 -40.65
CA THR A 30 78.76 -48.40 -39.88
C THR A 30 78.55 -49.52 -38.84
N ARG A 31 79.65 -50.12 -38.37
CA ARG A 31 79.65 -51.43 -37.69
C ARG A 31 79.34 -51.34 -36.19
N ARG A 32 78.93 -52.50 -35.63
CA ARG A 32 78.90 -52.79 -34.19
C ARG A 32 80.23 -52.43 -33.51
N ALA A 33 80.14 -51.90 -32.29
CA ALA A 33 81.04 -52.30 -31.21
C ALA A 33 80.26 -53.25 -30.29
N PHE A 34 80.90 -54.28 -29.75
CA PHE A 34 80.31 -55.08 -28.68
C PHE A 34 80.63 -54.40 -27.35
N SER A 35 79.59 -53.97 -26.63
CA SER A 35 79.59 -53.96 -25.16
C SER A 35 78.74 -55.14 -24.73
N GLU A 36 79.12 -55.80 -23.63
CA GLU A 36 78.50 -57.07 -23.25
C GLU A 36 77.05 -56.87 -22.79
N LEU A 37 76.18 -57.76 -23.26
CA LEU A 37 74.80 -57.85 -22.80
C LEU A 37 74.80 -58.57 -21.44
N LEU A 38 75.05 -57.84 -20.36
CA LEU A 38 74.61 -58.31 -19.04
C LEU A 38 73.09 -58.30 -19.02
N GLU A 39 72.56 -59.49 -19.30
CA GLU A 39 71.20 -59.94 -19.05
C GLU A 39 70.08 -58.97 -19.45
N ASN A 40 69.62 -59.14 -20.70
CA ASN A 40 68.17 -59.21 -20.91
C ASN A 40 67.67 -60.44 -20.12
N ARG A 41 67.51 -60.30 -18.78
CA ARG A 41 66.75 -61.26 -17.98
C ARG A 41 65.34 -61.22 -18.55
N THR A 42 64.95 -62.28 -19.26
CA THR A 42 63.54 -62.65 -19.30
C THR A 42 63.13 -62.81 -17.85
N LEU A 43 62.39 -61.83 -17.32
CA LEU A 43 61.78 -61.96 -15.99
C LEU A 43 61.00 -63.26 -16.01
N LEU A 44 61.30 -64.13 -15.05
CA LEU A 44 60.58 -65.36 -14.78
C LEU A 44 59.48 -65.04 -13.75
N ALA A 45 58.54 -65.96 -13.56
CA ALA A 45 57.54 -65.83 -12.51
C ALA A 45 58.23 -65.86 -11.13
N ALA A 46 58.50 -64.68 -10.59
CA ALA A 46 59.28 -64.50 -9.38
C ALA A 46 58.37 -64.63 -8.16
N VAL A 47 58.79 -65.45 -7.21
CA VAL A 47 58.08 -65.72 -5.96
C VAL A 47 58.98 -65.29 -4.82
N ILE A 48 58.49 -64.34 -4.02
CA ILE A 48 59.20 -63.67 -2.93
C ILE A 48 58.20 -63.37 -1.81
N ASP A 49 58.64 -63.39 -0.55
CA ASP A 49 57.81 -62.93 0.57
C ASP A 49 58.41 -61.74 1.31
N THR A 50 57.56 -61.07 2.09
CA THR A 50 57.92 -59.94 2.96
C THR A 50 57.17 -60.04 4.27
N GLY A 51 57.66 -60.90 5.16
CA GLY A 51 56.88 -61.34 6.32
C GLY A 51 55.74 -62.26 5.86
N SER A 52 54.55 -62.13 6.46
CA SER A 52 53.36 -62.94 6.13
C SER A 52 52.67 -62.55 4.81
N THR A 53 53.36 -61.86 3.89
CA THR A 53 52.84 -61.50 2.56
C THR A 53 53.66 -62.17 1.47
N LEU A 54 53.06 -63.13 0.77
CA LEU A 54 53.63 -63.73 -0.43
C LEU A 54 53.37 -62.83 -1.65
N THR A 55 54.34 -62.66 -2.54
CA THR A 55 54.19 -61.96 -3.82
C THR A 55 54.58 -62.88 -4.98
N ILE A 56 53.68 -62.99 -5.96
CA ILE A 56 53.93 -63.63 -7.26
C ILE A 56 53.96 -62.54 -8.32
N GLN A 57 55.13 -62.29 -8.92
CA GLN A 57 55.33 -61.28 -9.95
C GLN A 57 55.32 -61.92 -11.34
N LEU A 58 54.42 -61.43 -12.21
CA LEU A 58 54.12 -61.97 -13.53
C LEU A 58 54.93 -61.33 -14.67
N SER A 59 55.25 -62.18 -15.64
CA SER A 59 56.07 -61.90 -16.81
C SER A 59 55.24 -61.36 -18.00
N ALA A 60 55.93 -60.86 -19.03
CA ALA A 60 55.25 -60.31 -20.22
C ALA A 60 54.41 -61.38 -20.94
N GLY A 61 53.09 -61.14 -21.07
CA GLY A 61 52.16 -62.09 -21.68
C GLY A 61 51.84 -63.35 -20.87
N GLU A 62 52.26 -63.41 -19.61
CA GLU A 62 52.05 -64.57 -18.74
C GLU A 62 50.60 -64.71 -18.28
N GLN A 63 50.12 -65.95 -18.16
CA GLN A 63 48.86 -66.27 -17.50
C GLN A 63 49.11 -67.17 -16.29
N LEU A 64 48.70 -66.72 -15.12
CA LEU A 64 48.70 -67.47 -13.86
C LEU A 64 47.31 -68.07 -13.62
N SER A 65 47.20 -69.39 -13.64
CA SER A 65 46.06 -70.11 -13.07
C SER A 65 46.22 -70.25 -11.56
N VAL A 66 45.11 -70.13 -10.81
CA VAL A 66 45.01 -70.32 -9.35
C VAL A 66 43.87 -71.29 -9.04
N VAL A 67 44.12 -72.27 -8.17
CA VAL A 67 43.11 -73.22 -7.64
C VAL A 67 43.39 -73.51 -6.16
N SER A 68 42.35 -73.48 -5.31
CA SER A 68 42.46 -74.01 -3.93
C SER A 68 42.26 -75.53 -3.89
N GLN A 69 43.16 -76.20 -3.17
CA GLN A 69 43.05 -77.62 -2.78
C GLN A 69 42.64 -77.76 -1.29
N GLY A 70 42.23 -76.66 -0.65
CA GLY A 70 41.70 -76.61 0.72
C GLY A 70 42.75 -76.56 1.82
N ALA A 71 43.86 -77.28 1.65
CA ALA A 71 45.04 -77.20 2.53
C ALA A 71 46.30 -76.68 1.80
N SER A 72 46.17 -76.30 0.52
CA SER A 72 47.25 -75.82 -0.33
C SER A 72 46.69 -75.03 -1.53
N TYR A 73 47.52 -74.18 -2.13
CA TYR A 73 47.20 -73.47 -3.38
C TYR A 73 48.05 -73.99 -4.53
N ALA A 74 47.40 -74.33 -5.64
CA ALA A 74 48.06 -74.67 -6.88
C ALA A 74 48.08 -73.46 -7.84
N PHE A 75 49.28 -73.10 -8.24
CA PHE A 75 49.61 -72.04 -9.19
C PHE A 75 50.17 -72.68 -10.46
N ALA A 76 49.70 -72.26 -11.63
CA ALA A 76 50.22 -72.75 -12.91
C ALA A 76 50.40 -71.64 -13.93
N SER A 77 51.60 -71.51 -14.49
CA SER A 77 51.93 -70.58 -15.57
C SER A 77 51.67 -71.21 -16.93
N ASN A 78 51.20 -70.42 -17.90
CA ASN A 78 51.08 -70.84 -19.29
C ASN A 78 52.41 -70.83 -20.08
N SER A 79 53.50 -70.25 -19.53
CA SER A 79 54.66 -69.86 -20.35
C SER A 79 56.01 -69.76 -19.64
N HIS A 80 56.05 -69.57 -18.32
CA HIS A 80 57.29 -69.36 -17.55
C HIS A 80 57.39 -70.36 -16.39
N ASN A 81 58.63 -70.70 -15.98
CA ASN A 81 58.84 -71.49 -14.77
C ASN A 81 58.83 -70.57 -13.54
N PHE A 82 58.23 -71.02 -12.45
CA PHE A 82 58.32 -70.32 -11.16
C PHE A 82 59.73 -70.39 -10.58
N THR A 83 60.22 -69.25 -10.10
CA THR A 83 61.52 -69.13 -9.43
C THR A 83 61.37 -68.53 -8.05
N ASN A 84 62.00 -69.16 -7.05
CA ASN A 84 62.26 -68.52 -5.76
C ASN A 84 63.24 -67.36 -5.99
N ASP A 85 62.78 -66.13 -5.76
CA ASP A 85 63.56 -64.89 -5.82
C ASP A 85 63.70 -64.24 -4.42
N GLY A 86 63.33 -64.98 -3.36
CA GLY A 86 63.54 -64.57 -1.97
C GLY A 86 62.47 -65.01 -0.95
N VAL A 87 61.80 -66.16 -1.09
CA VAL A 87 60.93 -66.67 0.00
C VAL A 87 61.74 -67.18 1.20
N ALA A 88 61.20 -66.99 2.41
CA ALA A 88 61.87 -67.23 3.68
C ALA A 88 62.13 -68.72 3.97
N ASP A 89 61.17 -69.59 3.66
CA ASP A 89 61.40 -71.03 3.55
C ASP A 89 60.94 -71.53 2.17
N ALA A 90 61.82 -72.29 1.51
CA ALA A 90 61.56 -72.85 0.19
C ALA A 90 60.85 -74.21 0.27
N ALA A 91 60.74 -74.82 1.46
CA ALA A 91 60.13 -76.13 1.67
C ALA A 91 58.58 -76.10 1.63
N ASP A 92 57.98 -74.93 1.93
CA ASP A 92 56.53 -74.73 1.86
C ASP A 92 56.01 -74.80 0.41
N PHE A 93 56.91 -74.68 -0.55
CA PHE A 93 56.63 -74.73 -1.98
C PHE A 93 57.16 -76.02 -2.61
N SER A 94 56.33 -76.67 -3.41
CA SER A 94 56.78 -77.70 -4.34
C SER A 94 56.59 -77.23 -5.78
N GLY A 95 57.60 -77.44 -6.64
CA GLY A 95 57.52 -77.08 -8.07
C GLY A 95 58.35 -75.86 -8.53
N PHE A 96 59.22 -75.28 -7.70
CA PHE A 96 60.21 -74.31 -8.21
C PHE A 96 61.04 -74.92 -9.36
N GLY A 97 61.24 -74.15 -10.43
CA GLY A 97 61.83 -74.61 -11.68
C GLY A 97 60.85 -75.30 -12.65
N SER A 98 59.55 -75.35 -12.32
CA SER A 98 58.46 -75.87 -13.17
C SER A 98 57.44 -74.78 -13.49
N VAL A 99 56.60 -75.00 -14.50
CA VAL A 99 55.42 -74.17 -14.80
C VAL A 99 54.26 -74.39 -13.82
N ASN A 100 54.38 -75.33 -12.88
CA ASN A 100 53.40 -75.58 -11.82
C ASN A 100 54.09 -75.47 -10.45
N LEU A 101 53.45 -74.78 -9.50
CA LEU A 101 53.93 -74.53 -8.15
C LEU A 101 52.77 -74.77 -7.16
N THR A 102 53.03 -75.47 -6.06
CA THR A 102 52.04 -75.69 -4.99
C THR A 102 52.58 -75.15 -3.68
N LEU A 103 51.92 -74.13 -3.12
CA LEU A 103 52.14 -73.65 -1.76
C LEU A 103 51.38 -74.56 -0.79
N SER A 104 52.06 -75.09 0.22
CA SER A 104 51.57 -76.18 1.08
C SER A 104 51.51 -75.85 2.57
N ASP A 105 52.22 -74.81 3.04
CA ASP A 105 51.93 -74.18 4.34
C ASP A 105 51.26 -72.83 4.11
N LEU A 106 49.93 -72.81 4.20
CA LEU A 106 49.14 -71.58 4.11
C LEU A 106 49.27 -70.74 5.40
N ALA A 107 49.54 -71.36 6.55
CA ALA A 107 49.50 -70.69 7.86
C ALA A 107 50.71 -69.77 8.12
N GLN A 108 51.70 -69.75 7.22
CA GLN A 108 52.79 -68.78 7.21
C GLN A 108 52.34 -67.39 6.73
N TYR A 109 51.25 -67.32 5.93
CA TYR A 109 50.82 -66.11 5.24
C TYR A 109 49.50 -65.56 5.79
N ASP A 110 49.34 -64.24 5.73
CA ASP A 110 48.08 -63.52 5.91
C ASP A 110 47.49 -63.11 4.55
N SER A 111 48.36 -62.93 3.53
CA SER A 111 47.97 -62.43 2.21
C SER A 111 48.84 -62.96 1.07
N ILE A 112 48.19 -63.27 -0.05
CA ILE A 112 48.80 -63.60 -1.33
C ILE A 112 48.60 -62.43 -2.30
N GLN A 113 49.70 -61.83 -2.75
CA GLN A 113 49.71 -60.76 -3.74
C GLN A 113 50.14 -61.29 -5.11
N ILE A 114 49.46 -60.83 -6.16
CA ILE A 114 49.82 -61.12 -7.56
C ILE A 114 49.97 -59.79 -8.27
N VAL A 115 51.15 -59.55 -8.84
CA VAL A 115 51.52 -58.29 -9.51
C VAL A 115 52.07 -58.53 -10.91
N ASP A 116 51.97 -57.57 -11.83
CA ASP A 116 52.70 -57.63 -13.12
C ASP A 116 53.95 -56.76 -13.12
N ALA A 117 54.92 -57.13 -13.97
CA ALA A 117 56.12 -56.33 -14.25
C ALA A 117 56.29 -56.01 -15.75
N ALA A 118 55.34 -56.47 -16.59
CA ALA A 118 55.32 -56.20 -18.02
C ALA A 118 53.95 -56.51 -18.65
N ALA A 119 53.65 -55.81 -19.75
CA ALA A 119 52.37 -55.88 -20.44
C ALA A 119 51.94 -57.29 -20.87
N GLY A 120 50.63 -57.52 -20.82
CA GLY A 120 49.97 -58.74 -21.29
C GLY A 120 49.73 -59.81 -20.22
N ALA A 121 50.14 -59.57 -18.97
CA ALA A 121 49.89 -60.48 -17.85
C ALA A 121 48.38 -60.72 -17.58
N SER A 122 48.03 -61.88 -17.04
CA SER A 122 46.64 -62.23 -16.66
C SER A 122 46.57 -63.28 -15.55
N VAL A 123 45.44 -63.32 -14.84
CA VAL A 123 45.13 -64.31 -13.79
C VAL A 123 43.84 -65.05 -14.12
N VAL A 124 43.80 -66.36 -13.85
CA VAL A 124 42.61 -67.20 -14.01
C VAL A 124 42.36 -67.97 -12.72
N PHE A 125 41.32 -67.60 -11.99
CA PHE A 125 40.80 -68.44 -10.91
C PHE A 125 39.99 -69.58 -11.54
N ASN A 126 40.45 -70.81 -11.34
CA ASN A 126 39.82 -72.02 -11.83
C ASN A 126 39.04 -72.74 -10.71
N ASP A 127 38.14 -73.63 -11.12
CA ASP A 127 37.14 -74.22 -10.23
C ASP A 127 37.80 -74.94 -9.06
N SER A 128 37.61 -74.38 -7.87
CA SER A 128 38.13 -74.94 -6.61
C SER A 128 37.09 -75.87 -5.94
N GLY A 129 35.89 -76.01 -6.53
CA GLY A 129 34.83 -76.86 -6.00
C GLY A 129 34.42 -76.46 -4.59
N ALA A 130 34.49 -77.39 -3.64
CA ALA A 130 34.19 -77.14 -2.23
C ALA A 130 35.38 -76.56 -1.43
N ASN A 131 36.54 -76.36 -2.05
CA ASN A 131 37.74 -75.89 -1.36
C ASN A 131 37.73 -74.36 -1.25
N ALA A 132 37.77 -73.87 -0.01
CA ALA A 132 37.89 -72.44 0.26
C ALA A 132 39.33 -71.95 0.10
N TYR A 133 39.48 -70.64 -0.14
CA TYR A 133 40.69 -69.88 0.13
C TYR A 133 40.64 -69.38 1.58
N THR A 134 41.77 -69.48 2.27
CA THR A 134 41.98 -69.18 3.70
C THR A 134 42.87 -67.95 3.92
N ASP A 135 43.07 -67.13 2.89
CA ASP A 135 44.07 -66.06 2.86
C ASP A 135 43.52 -64.84 2.09
N ALA A 136 44.03 -63.64 2.40
CA ALA A 136 43.64 -62.42 1.68
C ALA A 136 44.32 -62.33 0.30
N PHE A 137 43.56 -62.36 -0.79
CA PHE A 137 44.12 -62.23 -2.15
C PHE A 137 44.07 -60.79 -2.66
N THR A 138 45.21 -60.27 -3.13
CA THR A 138 45.30 -58.94 -3.76
C THR A 138 45.98 -59.03 -5.13
N ILE A 139 45.24 -58.71 -6.19
CA ILE A 139 45.72 -58.78 -7.57
C ILE A 139 45.84 -57.35 -8.13
N THR A 140 47.05 -56.94 -8.50
CA THR A 140 47.34 -55.63 -9.10
C THR A 140 48.06 -55.80 -10.43
N LEU A 141 47.35 -55.61 -11.55
CA LEU A 141 47.92 -55.79 -12.90
C LEU A 141 47.79 -54.47 -13.66
N ASN A 142 48.82 -53.62 -13.56
CA ASN A 142 48.76 -52.20 -13.95
C ASN A 142 49.83 -51.76 -14.96
N ASP A 143 50.74 -52.66 -15.38
CA ASP A 143 51.78 -52.36 -16.37
C ASP A 143 51.43 -52.87 -17.78
N GLY A 144 50.13 -52.82 -18.13
CA GLY A 144 49.61 -53.13 -19.45
C GLY A 144 49.02 -54.52 -19.59
N ALA A 145 48.32 -55.04 -18.58
CA ALA A 145 47.75 -56.39 -18.49
C ALA A 145 46.85 -56.81 -19.68
N ALA A 146 46.53 -58.09 -19.82
CA ALA A 146 45.70 -58.59 -20.93
C ALA A 146 44.34 -57.87 -21.02
N SER A 147 43.74 -57.80 -22.21
CA SER A 147 42.44 -57.11 -22.41
C SER A 147 41.32 -57.69 -21.54
N THR A 148 41.43 -58.97 -21.19
CA THR A 148 40.79 -59.59 -20.03
C THR A 148 41.92 -59.99 -19.07
N ALA A 149 42.17 -59.18 -18.05
CA ALA A 149 43.28 -59.35 -17.11
C ALA A 149 42.97 -60.38 -16.01
N ILE A 150 41.70 -60.55 -15.64
CA ILE A 150 41.27 -61.61 -14.70
C ILE A 150 40.07 -62.37 -15.27
N SER A 151 40.06 -63.70 -15.13
CA SER A 151 38.90 -64.55 -15.37
C SER A 151 38.60 -65.45 -14.18
N PHE A 152 37.31 -65.65 -13.87
CA PHE A 152 36.82 -66.63 -12.90
C PHE A 152 36.04 -67.73 -13.62
N ASN A 153 36.36 -68.98 -13.31
CA ASN A 153 35.71 -70.20 -13.80
C ASN A 153 35.33 -71.07 -12.60
N GLY A 154 34.06 -71.46 -12.46
CA GLY A 154 33.60 -72.29 -11.34
C GLY A 154 33.69 -71.61 -9.97
N ILE A 155 33.84 -72.39 -8.90
CA ILE A 155 33.70 -71.92 -7.52
C ILE A 155 35.02 -71.34 -6.99
N SER A 156 34.94 -70.22 -6.28
CA SER A 156 36.04 -69.62 -5.51
C SER A 156 35.50 -68.93 -4.25
N ALA A 157 35.46 -69.64 -3.12
CA ALA A 157 34.96 -69.13 -1.85
C ALA A 157 36.12 -68.69 -0.94
N PHE A 158 36.08 -67.49 -0.36
CA PHE A 158 37.18 -66.89 0.41
C PHE A 158 36.96 -66.87 1.93
N GLY A 159 35.88 -67.49 2.43
CA GLY A 159 35.59 -67.51 3.87
C GLY A 159 35.55 -66.10 4.46
N ASP A 160 36.26 -65.85 5.56
CA ASP A 160 36.35 -64.51 6.17
C ASP A 160 37.36 -63.56 5.50
N PHE A 161 38.08 -64.03 4.47
CA PHE A 161 39.18 -63.31 3.85
C PHE A 161 38.73 -62.47 2.63
N PRO A 162 39.37 -61.32 2.37
CA PRO A 162 39.05 -60.47 1.24
C PRO A 162 39.71 -60.95 -0.07
N LEU A 163 39.05 -60.64 -1.18
CA LEU A 163 39.60 -60.71 -2.53
C LEU A 163 39.53 -59.32 -3.16
N SER A 164 40.68 -58.73 -3.45
CA SER A 164 40.81 -57.43 -4.10
C SER A 164 41.52 -57.55 -5.44
N ALA A 165 40.97 -56.91 -6.47
CA ALA A 165 41.55 -56.82 -7.80
C ALA A 165 41.52 -55.38 -8.30
N ASN A 166 42.67 -54.87 -8.76
CA ASN A 166 42.82 -53.57 -9.40
C ASN A 166 43.70 -53.70 -10.64
N VAL A 167 43.08 -53.71 -11.82
CA VAL A 167 43.75 -54.05 -13.08
C VAL A 167 43.46 -53.04 -14.18
N ASP A 168 44.39 -52.85 -15.12
CA ASP A 168 44.19 -51.97 -16.30
C ASP A 168 43.47 -52.69 -17.48
N GLY A 169 43.31 -54.01 -17.39
CA GLY A 169 42.45 -54.81 -18.28
C GLY A 169 41.01 -54.97 -17.78
N GLY A 170 40.21 -55.78 -18.48
CA GLY A 170 38.87 -56.17 -18.04
C GLY A 170 38.87 -57.36 -17.07
N ILE A 171 37.84 -57.46 -16.22
CA ILE A 171 37.58 -58.61 -15.33
C ILE A 171 36.36 -59.39 -15.83
N ALA A 172 36.46 -60.72 -15.95
CA ALA A 172 35.38 -61.59 -16.42
C ALA A 172 34.99 -62.67 -15.40
N PHE A 173 33.70 -62.81 -15.14
CA PHE A 173 33.12 -63.95 -14.45
C PHE A 173 32.32 -64.75 -15.48
N ASN A 174 32.84 -65.94 -15.82
CA ASN A 174 32.30 -66.76 -16.91
C ASN A 174 31.08 -67.58 -16.44
N PRO A 175 30.27 -68.14 -17.35
CA PRO A 175 29.08 -68.92 -16.97
C PRO A 175 29.41 -70.08 -16.03
N GLY A 176 28.70 -70.13 -14.90
CA GLY A 176 28.95 -71.08 -13.81
C GLY A 176 30.00 -70.62 -12.78
N ALA A 177 30.60 -69.44 -12.92
CA ALA A 177 31.49 -68.88 -11.90
C ALA A 177 30.71 -68.45 -10.65
N ALA A 178 31.20 -68.81 -9.47
CA ALA A 178 30.59 -68.48 -8.18
C ALA A 178 31.67 -68.02 -7.19
N VAL A 179 31.72 -66.72 -6.90
CA VAL A 179 32.72 -66.14 -5.99
C VAL A 179 32.05 -65.61 -4.73
N SER A 180 32.48 -66.10 -3.57
CA SER A 180 31.80 -65.85 -2.30
C SER A 180 32.71 -65.54 -1.12
N THR A 181 32.15 -64.88 -0.11
CA THR A 181 32.81 -64.52 1.15
C THR A 181 31.80 -64.48 2.30
N ASN A 182 32.31 -64.41 3.52
CA ASN A 182 31.56 -64.11 4.73
C ASN A 182 31.79 -62.64 5.11
N ASN A 183 32.96 -62.35 5.69
CA ASN A 183 33.27 -61.04 6.28
C ASN A 183 34.32 -60.23 5.50
N GLY A 184 35.05 -60.85 4.57
CA GLY A 184 36.03 -60.19 3.71
C GLY A 184 35.38 -59.41 2.57
N GLY A 185 36.03 -58.35 2.07
CA GLY A 185 35.53 -57.62 0.90
C GLY A 185 35.81 -58.36 -0.42
N LEU A 186 34.82 -58.43 -1.31
CA LEU A 186 35.02 -58.76 -2.73
C LEU A 186 35.08 -57.45 -3.53
N SER A 187 36.26 -57.09 -4.05
CA SER A 187 36.51 -55.81 -4.71
C SER A 187 37.13 -56.01 -6.09
N PHE A 188 36.47 -55.55 -7.14
CA PHE A 188 36.86 -55.79 -8.53
C PHE A 188 36.88 -54.49 -9.34
N SER A 189 38.09 -53.93 -9.53
CA SER A 189 38.33 -52.71 -10.30
C SER A 189 39.00 -53.03 -11.65
N GLY A 190 38.21 -53.02 -12.73
CA GLY A 190 38.67 -53.31 -14.09
C GLY A 190 38.79 -52.06 -14.98
N ASN A 191 40.01 -51.78 -15.45
CA ASN A 191 40.37 -50.71 -16.37
C ASN A 191 40.08 -49.28 -15.83
N VAL A 192 40.06 -49.12 -14.50
CA VAL A 192 39.66 -47.88 -13.81
C VAL A 192 40.82 -46.90 -13.61
N GLY A 193 41.96 -47.38 -13.10
CA GLY A 193 43.09 -46.52 -12.71
C GLY A 193 43.92 -46.03 -13.91
N VAL A 194 44.39 -46.97 -14.73
CA VAL A 194 44.99 -46.70 -16.05
C VAL A 194 44.00 -47.20 -17.09
N VAL A 195 43.55 -46.32 -17.99
CA VAL A 195 42.53 -46.69 -18.99
C VAL A 195 43.21 -47.22 -20.26
N LYS A 196 43.33 -48.53 -20.35
CA LYS A 196 43.91 -49.25 -21.50
C LYS A 196 42.99 -49.22 -22.73
N PRO A 197 43.50 -48.88 -23.93
CA PRO A 197 42.77 -49.06 -25.18
C PRO A 197 42.59 -50.54 -25.54
N GLY A 198 41.36 -50.92 -25.92
CA GLY A 198 41.00 -52.27 -26.37
C GLY A 198 40.08 -53.04 -25.41
N VAL A 199 40.01 -52.63 -24.15
CA VAL A 199 39.04 -53.17 -23.17
C VAL A 199 37.62 -52.74 -23.57
N ALA A 200 36.80 -53.69 -23.98
CA ALA A 200 35.41 -53.45 -24.35
C ALA A 200 34.47 -53.33 -23.14
N THR A 201 34.65 -54.20 -22.15
CA THR A 201 33.90 -54.17 -20.88
C THR A 201 34.87 -54.18 -19.71
N GLY A 202 34.69 -53.28 -18.74
CA GLY A 202 35.58 -53.15 -17.58
C GLY A 202 35.41 -54.30 -16.58
N VAL A 203 34.18 -54.59 -16.19
CA VAL A 203 33.82 -55.78 -15.41
C VAL A 203 32.60 -56.46 -16.04
N ASN A 204 32.68 -57.75 -16.33
CA ASN A 204 31.63 -58.51 -17.01
C ASN A 204 31.25 -59.77 -16.21
N LEU A 205 30.01 -59.85 -15.74
CA LEU A 205 29.40 -61.06 -15.19
C LEU A 205 28.45 -61.65 -16.24
N SER A 206 28.59 -62.94 -16.56
CA SER A 206 27.74 -63.63 -17.54
C SER A 206 27.42 -65.04 -17.02
N GLY A 207 26.17 -65.31 -16.62
CA GLY A 207 25.79 -66.60 -16.00
C GLY A 207 26.48 -66.90 -14.67
N ALA A 208 26.84 -65.89 -13.88
CA ALA A 208 27.72 -66.00 -12.72
C ALA A 208 27.05 -65.55 -11.40
N GLN A 209 27.68 -65.85 -10.26
CA GLN A 209 27.21 -65.48 -8.92
C GLN A 209 28.30 -64.78 -8.10
N LEU A 210 27.93 -63.70 -7.41
CA LEU A 210 28.71 -63.06 -6.34
C LEU A 210 27.90 -63.06 -5.02
N GLN A 211 28.54 -63.41 -3.90
CA GLN A 211 27.84 -63.55 -2.63
C GLN A 211 28.66 -63.10 -1.41
N THR A 212 27.99 -62.43 -0.47
CA THR A 212 28.49 -62.17 0.87
C THR A 212 27.49 -62.63 1.93
N THR A 213 27.93 -63.34 2.95
CA THR A 213 27.08 -63.87 4.03
C THR A 213 27.18 -63.07 5.33
N GLY A 214 28.12 -62.14 5.43
CA GLY A 214 28.47 -61.38 6.63
C GLY A 214 28.71 -59.89 6.34
N THR A 215 29.79 -59.34 6.89
CA THR A 215 30.13 -57.90 6.76
C THR A 215 30.84 -57.53 5.46
N GLY A 216 31.17 -58.50 4.62
CA GLY A 216 31.99 -58.30 3.43
C GLY A 216 31.28 -57.51 2.33
N ASN A 217 31.77 -56.33 1.94
CA ASN A 217 31.18 -55.58 0.81
C ASN A 217 31.47 -56.27 -0.54
N ILE A 218 30.52 -56.21 -1.48
CA ILE A 218 30.74 -56.54 -2.89
C ILE A 218 30.86 -55.23 -3.68
N THR A 219 32.03 -54.98 -4.28
CA THR A 219 32.34 -53.74 -5.00
C THR A 219 32.79 -54.05 -6.43
N LEU A 220 32.03 -53.59 -7.42
CA LEU A 220 32.38 -53.65 -8.84
C LEU A 220 32.66 -52.24 -9.35
N ALA A 221 33.85 -52.00 -9.91
CA ALA A 221 34.22 -50.76 -10.56
C ALA A 221 34.77 -51.06 -11.96
N GLY A 222 34.11 -50.60 -13.01
CA GLY A 222 34.45 -50.95 -14.38
C GLY A 222 34.43 -49.78 -15.33
N THR A 223 35.48 -49.61 -16.13
CA THR A 223 35.54 -48.58 -17.19
C THR A 223 35.83 -49.24 -18.54
N ALA A 224 35.14 -48.83 -19.60
CA ALA A 224 35.45 -49.25 -20.96
C ALA A 224 36.38 -48.26 -21.68
N SER A 225 37.03 -48.72 -22.77
CA SER A 225 37.96 -47.93 -23.59
C SER A 225 37.41 -46.55 -23.96
N GLN A 226 38.18 -45.50 -23.66
CA GLN A 226 37.75 -44.10 -23.86
C GLN A 226 38.22 -43.46 -25.18
N GLY A 227 38.86 -44.22 -26.07
CA GLY A 227 39.34 -43.71 -27.35
C GLY A 227 39.44 -44.76 -28.47
N GLY A 228 39.88 -44.32 -29.64
CA GLY A 228 39.95 -45.15 -30.85
C GLY A 228 38.57 -45.45 -31.48
N THR A 229 38.56 -46.41 -32.40
CA THR A 229 37.35 -46.80 -33.15
C THR A 229 36.46 -47.73 -32.32
N ILE A 230 35.15 -47.45 -32.26
CA ILE A 230 34.15 -48.31 -31.62
C ILE A 230 33.56 -49.26 -32.68
N THR A 231 33.77 -50.56 -32.52
CA THR A 231 33.24 -51.62 -33.39
C THR A 231 32.33 -52.62 -32.66
N THR A 232 32.28 -52.52 -31.34
CA THR A 232 31.48 -53.31 -30.41
C THR A 232 30.99 -52.39 -29.29
N SER A 233 29.93 -52.77 -28.57
CA SER A 233 29.47 -52.02 -27.38
C SER A 233 30.60 -51.90 -26.34
N ARG A 234 30.63 -50.77 -25.63
CA ARG A 234 31.68 -50.40 -24.67
C ARG A 234 31.09 -50.05 -23.31
N ILE A 235 30.94 -51.04 -22.44
CA ILE A 235 30.15 -50.94 -21.20
C ILE A 235 31.08 -50.91 -19.99
N GLY A 236 30.83 -50.04 -19.01
CA GLY A 236 31.64 -49.98 -17.79
C GLY A 236 31.59 -51.25 -16.96
N VAL A 237 30.40 -51.54 -16.40
CA VAL A 237 30.08 -52.82 -15.74
C VAL A 237 28.89 -53.46 -16.44
N GLN A 238 29.01 -54.72 -16.81
CA GLN A 238 27.97 -55.52 -17.45
C GLN A 238 27.64 -56.73 -16.58
N ILE A 239 26.34 -56.99 -16.37
CA ILE A 239 25.81 -58.12 -15.61
C ILE A 239 24.70 -58.75 -16.44
N VAL A 240 24.90 -59.98 -16.90
CA VAL A 240 23.96 -60.73 -17.74
C VAL A 240 23.66 -62.10 -17.12
N ASP A 241 22.38 -62.42 -16.96
CA ASP A 241 21.88 -63.65 -16.32
C ASP A 241 22.64 -64.06 -15.04
N SER A 242 23.00 -63.06 -14.22
CA SER A 242 23.94 -63.21 -13.09
C SER A 242 23.38 -62.65 -11.78
N GLN A 243 23.75 -63.28 -10.66
CA GLN A 243 23.23 -62.94 -9.34
C GLN A 243 24.28 -62.27 -8.44
N ILE A 244 23.90 -61.21 -7.73
CA ILE A 244 24.72 -60.57 -6.69
C ILE A 244 23.89 -60.50 -5.42
N SER A 245 24.40 -61.06 -4.32
CA SER A 245 23.63 -61.23 -3.07
C SER A 245 24.40 -60.84 -1.82
N SER A 246 23.72 -60.15 -0.89
CA SER A 246 24.19 -59.90 0.48
C SER A 246 23.17 -60.41 1.49
N LEU A 247 23.57 -61.38 2.32
CA LEU A 247 22.63 -62.21 3.09
C LEU A 247 22.60 -61.92 4.59
N LEU A 248 23.44 -61.02 5.12
CA LEU A 248 23.46 -60.73 6.55
C LEU A 248 22.25 -59.87 6.97
N ASP A 249 21.47 -60.37 7.92
CA ASP A 249 20.32 -59.69 8.54
C ASP A 249 20.77 -58.87 9.76
N ALA A 250 21.68 -57.91 9.56
CA ALA A 250 22.23 -57.06 10.61
C ALA A 250 22.76 -55.72 10.08
N ALA A 251 22.79 -54.69 10.92
CA ALA A 251 23.16 -53.31 10.55
C ALA A 251 24.59 -53.11 9.99
N ASN A 252 25.45 -54.11 10.10
CA ASN A 252 26.81 -54.16 9.56
C ASN A 252 26.95 -55.05 8.30
N ALA A 253 25.85 -55.45 7.67
CA ALA A 253 25.82 -56.27 6.46
C ALA A 253 26.62 -55.66 5.30
N GLY A 254 27.27 -56.54 4.54
CA GLY A 254 28.03 -56.19 3.33
C GLY A 254 27.16 -55.44 2.31
N LYS A 255 27.65 -54.29 1.84
CA LYS A 255 26.97 -53.46 0.83
C LYS A 255 27.27 -53.97 -0.57
N ILE A 256 26.36 -53.71 -1.51
CA ILE A 256 26.57 -53.96 -2.94
C ILE A 256 26.78 -52.62 -3.64
N GLN A 257 27.97 -52.41 -4.18
CA GLN A 257 28.36 -51.16 -4.85
C GLN A 257 28.83 -51.44 -6.28
N ILE A 258 28.17 -50.83 -7.27
CA ILE A 258 28.44 -51.06 -8.69
C ILE A 258 28.67 -49.70 -9.36
N THR A 259 29.87 -49.45 -9.86
CA THR A 259 30.28 -48.19 -10.49
C THR A 259 30.78 -48.44 -11.91
N GLY A 260 30.06 -47.96 -12.92
CA GLY A 260 30.36 -48.22 -14.32
C GLY A 260 30.55 -46.97 -15.17
N LYS A 261 31.60 -46.95 -15.99
CA LYS A 261 31.87 -45.89 -16.97
C LYS A 261 31.99 -46.43 -18.40
N GLY A 262 31.02 -46.08 -19.26
CA GLY A 262 30.97 -46.47 -20.66
C GLY A 262 32.07 -45.81 -21.51
N GLY A 263 32.36 -46.39 -22.67
CA GLY A 263 33.54 -46.02 -23.47
C GLY A 263 33.28 -44.98 -24.55
N GLY A 264 34.08 -43.91 -24.59
CA GLY A 264 34.12 -42.96 -25.71
C GLY A 264 34.95 -43.41 -26.92
N GLY A 265 34.78 -42.75 -28.07
CA GLY A 265 35.50 -43.07 -29.31
C GLY A 265 34.81 -42.60 -30.60
N LEU A 266 35.33 -43.01 -31.76
CA LEU A 266 34.75 -42.75 -33.07
C LEU A 266 33.99 -43.97 -33.59
N VAL A 267 32.74 -43.80 -34.04
CA VAL A 267 31.93 -44.88 -34.65
C VAL A 267 32.06 -44.82 -36.18
N PRO A 268 32.40 -45.94 -36.87
CA PRO A 268 32.75 -45.94 -38.29
C PRO A 268 31.62 -46.37 -39.25
N THR A 269 30.53 -46.97 -38.75
CA THR A 269 29.52 -47.65 -39.57
C THR A 269 28.10 -47.52 -38.98
N THR A 270 27.10 -47.96 -39.74
CA THR A 270 25.66 -47.95 -39.40
C THR A 270 25.26 -49.05 -38.39
N THR A 271 26.15 -49.41 -37.46
CA THR A 271 25.90 -50.47 -36.45
C THR A 271 25.23 -49.89 -35.22
N THR A 272 24.27 -50.62 -34.64
CA THR A 272 23.68 -50.28 -33.34
C THR A 272 24.65 -50.66 -32.23
N LEU A 273 25.07 -49.69 -31.43
CA LEU A 273 26.08 -49.84 -30.38
C LEU A 273 25.56 -49.27 -29.05
N SER A 274 26.05 -49.80 -27.93
CA SER A 274 25.78 -49.27 -26.59
C SER A 274 27.09 -48.83 -25.93
N ILE A 275 27.10 -47.67 -25.29
CA ILE A 275 28.25 -47.12 -24.56
C ILE A 275 27.89 -46.86 -23.09
N ASP A 276 27.20 -47.82 -22.47
CA ASP A 276 26.54 -47.62 -21.17
C ASP A 276 27.52 -47.61 -19.99
N GLY A 277 27.16 -46.88 -18.93
CA GLY A 277 27.91 -46.91 -17.67
C GLY A 277 27.81 -48.27 -17.00
N VAL A 278 26.61 -48.60 -16.51
CA VAL A 278 26.25 -49.94 -16.00
C VAL A 278 25.14 -50.51 -16.88
N ARG A 279 25.25 -51.78 -17.26
CA ARG A 279 24.16 -52.55 -17.88
C ARG A 279 23.85 -53.81 -17.09
N LEU A 280 22.61 -53.93 -16.62
CA LEU A 280 22.01 -55.15 -16.10
C LEU A 280 21.04 -55.70 -17.16
N ALA A 281 21.16 -56.97 -17.54
CA ALA A 281 20.26 -57.57 -18.53
C ALA A 281 20.04 -59.08 -18.35
N GLY A 282 19.02 -59.62 -19.02
CA GLY A 282 18.74 -61.06 -19.04
C GLY A 282 17.96 -61.54 -17.82
N THR A 283 16.98 -62.39 -18.06
CA THR A 283 15.89 -62.71 -17.10
C THR A 283 16.32 -63.48 -15.87
N SER A 284 17.58 -63.91 -15.77
CA SER A 284 18.15 -64.51 -14.56
C SER A 284 18.97 -63.53 -13.72
N THR A 285 19.14 -62.27 -14.17
CA THR A 285 19.90 -61.25 -13.43
C THR A 285 19.12 -60.78 -12.20
N ALA A 286 19.76 -60.86 -11.03
CA ALA A 286 19.21 -60.44 -9.75
C ALA A 286 20.26 -59.72 -8.90
N ILE A 287 19.87 -58.63 -8.25
CA ILE A 287 20.70 -57.96 -7.23
C ILE A 287 19.86 -57.88 -5.96
N THR A 288 20.28 -58.58 -4.90
CA THR A 288 19.49 -58.72 -3.67
C THR A 288 20.31 -58.42 -2.42
N SER A 289 19.68 -57.81 -1.43
CA SER A 289 20.30 -57.57 -0.13
C SER A 289 19.27 -57.49 0.98
N VAL A 290 19.59 -58.03 2.16
CA VAL A 290 18.71 -57.98 3.33
C VAL A 290 18.81 -56.58 3.98
N VAL A 291 20.01 -56.22 4.48
CA VAL A 291 20.27 -54.93 5.17
C VAL A 291 21.35 -54.07 4.49
N GLY A 292 22.30 -54.68 3.77
CA GLY A 292 23.41 -53.95 3.16
C GLY A 292 22.98 -53.12 1.95
N ALA A 293 23.13 -51.80 1.99
CA ALA A 293 22.69 -50.89 0.92
C ALA A 293 23.12 -51.32 -0.50
N ILE A 294 22.20 -51.21 -1.46
CA ILE A 294 22.45 -51.45 -2.90
C ILE A 294 22.68 -50.09 -3.57
N SER A 295 23.82 -49.93 -4.24
CA SER A 295 24.18 -48.68 -4.93
C SER A 295 24.75 -48.94 -6.32
N ILE A 296 24.05 -48.44 -7.34
CA ILE A 296 24.41 -48.57 -8.74
C ILE A 296 24.64 -47.17 -9.31
N THR A 297 25.87 -46.87 -9.72
CA THR A 297 26.27 -45.58 -10.29
C THR A 297 26.84 -45.78 -11.69
N GLY A 298 26.26 -45.11 -12.68
CA GLY A 298 26.61 -45.31 -14.09
C GLY A 298 26.80 -44.01 -14.86
N THR A 299 27.93 -43.86 -15.54
CA THR A 299 28.22 -42.75 -16.46
C THR A 299 28.44 -43.29 -17.86
N ALA A 300 27.64 -42.88 -18.84
CA ALA A 300 27.83 -43.36 -20.20
C ALA A 300 29.10 -42.80 -20.87
N GLY A 301 29.52 -43.43 -21.96
CA GLY A 301 30.61 -42.97 -22.82
C GLY A 301 30.25 -41.70 -23.61
N SER A 302 31.09 -41.32 -24.56
CA SER A 302 30.82 -40.15 -25.42
C SER A 302 31.40 -40.31 -26.82
N VAL A 303 30.56 -40.13 -27.84
CA VAL A 303 30.95 -40.16 -29.25
C VAL A 303 30.90 -38.75 -29.86
N PRO A 304 31.93 -38.27 -30.57
CA PRO A 304 31.90 -36.99 -31.26
C PRO A 304 30.87 -36.95 -32.39
N PHE A 305 30.27 -35.77 -32.62
CA PHE A 305 29.35 -35.57 -33.73
C PHE A 305 30.05 -35.75 -35.09
N ASN A 306 29.66 -36.82 -35.81
CA ASN A 306 29.85 -36.93 -37.26
C ASN A 306 28.48 -37.23 -37.89
N SER A 307 28.28 -36.84 -39.16
CA SER A 307 26.97 -36.86 -39.82
C SER A 307 26.50 -38.24 -40.31
N ASN A 308 27.18 -39.33 -39.95
CA ASN A 308 26.92 -40.70 -40.47
C ASN A 308 26.59 -41.74 -39.37
N VAL A 309 26.55 -41.36 -38.09
CA VAL A 309 26.28 -42.28 -36.99
C VAL A 309 24.79 -42.32 -36.66
N VAL A 310 24.16 -43.47 -36.90
CA VAL A 310 22.69 -43.61 -36.94
C VAL A 310 22.10 -44.29 -35.69
N ASN A 311 22.85 -45.06 -34.91
CA ASN A 311 22.34 -45.77 -33.72
C ASN A 311 23.43 -46.00 -32.64
N VAL A 312 23.49 -45.13 -31.61
CA VAL A 312 24.34 -45.34 -30.42
C VAL A 312 23.56 -45.00 -29.15
N SER A 313 23.33 -45.94 -28.24
CA SER A 313 22.74 -45.62 -26.93
C SER A 313 23.82 -45.27 -25.92
N ALA A 314 23.63 -44.17 -25.19
CA ALA A 314 24.53 -43.69 -24.15
C ALA A 314 23.79 -43.59 -22.80
N THR A 315 23.49 -44.74 -22.20
CA THR A 315 22.78 -44.83 -20.91
C THR A 315 23.73 -44.75 -19.73
N GLY A 316 23.42 -43.97 -18.70
CA GLY A 316 24.16 -44.02 -17.44
C GLY A 316 24.01 -45.39 -16.78
N VAL A 317 22.78 -45.73 -16.39
CA VAL A 317 22.39 -47.06 -15.90
C VAL A 317 21.28 -47.61 -16.78
N LEU A 318 21.53 -48.77 -17.42
CA LEU A 318 20.54 -49.54 -18.18
C LEU A 318 20.15 -50.80 -17.40
N VAL A 319 18.85 -51.01 -17.22
CA VAL A 319 18.28 -52.23 -16.62
C VAL A 319 17.23 -52.79 -17.59
N ASP A 320 17.51 -53.95 -18.18
CA ASP A 320 16.88 -54.43 -19.41
C ASP A 320 16.46 -55.90 -19.32
N ASN A 321 15.17 -56.15 -19.09
CA ASN A 321 14.58 -57.48 -18.95
C ASN A 321 15.33 -58.37 -17.92
N ILE A 322 15.59 -57.83 -16.73
CA ILE A 322 16.17 -58.61 -15.61
C ILE A 322 15.09 -59.39 -14.85
N SER A 323 15.43 -59.99 -13.70
CA SER A 323 14.43 -60.50 -12.73
C SER A 323 14.14 -59.51 -11.59
N THR A 324 15.16 -58.97 -10.90
CA THR A 324 14.91 -58.02 -9.81
C THR A 324 16.14 -57.23 -9.35
N ILE A 325 15.91 -56.03 -8.82
CA ILE A 325 16.77 -55.37 -7.82
C ILE A 325 15.91 -55.27 -6.54
N SER A 326 16.28 -55.97 -5.47
CA SER A 326 15.39 -56.12 -4.30
C SER A 326 16.07 -55.95 -2.95
N SER A 327 15.42 -55.19 -2.07
CA SER A 327 15.66 -55.16 -0.63
C SER A 327 14.79 -56.22 0.04
N THR A 328 15.39 -57.36 0.40
CA THR A 328 14.68 -58.54 0.89
C THR A 328 14.45 -58.54 2.41
N GLY A 329 15.02 -57.57 3.13
CA GLY A 329 14.80 -57.40 4.56
C GLY A 329 13.34 -57.09 4.91
N SER A 330 12.91 -57.60 6.07
CA SER A 330 11.51 -57.55 6.55
C SER A 330 11.33 -56.67 7.79
N HIS A 331 12.28 -55.77 8.07
CA HIS A 331 12.25 -54.86 9.22
C HIS A 331 12.78 -53.45 8.90
N VAL A 332 12.58 -52.50 9.82
CA VAL A 332 13.14 -51.15 9.71
C VAL A 332 14.67 -51.17 9.65
N GLY A 333 15.25 -50.53 8.62
CA GLY A 333 16.69 -50.62 8.33
C GLY A 333 17.08 -51.69 7.31
N SER A 334 16.11 -52.28 6.59
CA SER A 334 16.38 -53.07 5.38
C SER A 334 17.13 -52.26 4.31
N ALA A 335 17.79 -52.94 3.36
CA ALA A 335 18.72 -52.33 2.41
C ALA A 335 18.11 -51.18 1.56
N PRO A 336 18.56 -49.92 1.69
CA PRO A 336 18.14 -48.87 0.76
C PRO A 336 18.71 -49.14 -0.64
N ILE A 337 17.90 -48.88 -1.67
CA ILE A 337 18.25 -49.07 -3.08
C ILE A 337 18.51 -47.71 -3.72
N SER A 338 19.68 -47.53 -4.33
CA SER A 338 20.06 -46.30 -5.01
C SER A 338 20.58 -46.57 -6.43
N MET A 339 20.02 -45.87 -7.42
CA MET A 339 20.47 -45.87 -8.80
C MET A 339 20.76 -44.43 -9.25
N THR A 340 21.99 -44.14 -9.65
CA THR A 340 22.44 -42.81 -10.11
C THR A 340 23.04 -42.92 -11.51
N GLY A 341 22.39 -42.30 -12.50
CA GLY A 341 22.77 -42.41 -13.91
C GLY A 341 23.04 -41.07 -14.57
N SER A 342 24.19 -40.94 -15.25
CA SER A 342 24.52 -39.83 -16.14
C SER A 342 24.62 -40.31 -17.58
N GLY A 343 23.75 -39.79 -18.45
CA GLY A 343 23.81 -40.00 -19.89
C GLY A 343 25.04 -39.35 -20.51
N GLY A 344 25.43 -39.88 -21.68
CA GLY A 344 26.64 -39.47 -22.41
C GLY A 344 26.40 -38.52 -23.58
N HIS A 345 27.40 -38.35 -24.44
CA HIS A 345 27.24 -37.67 -25.74
C HIS A 345 26.92 -38.72 -26.82
N SER A 346 25.79 -38.57 -27.51
CA SER A 346 25.36 -39.47 -28.59
C SER A 346 24.49 -38.75 -29.64
N PRO A 347 24.53 -39.10 -30.93
CA PRO A 347 23.57 -38.59 -31.91
C PRO A 347 22.10 -38.97 -31.64
N THR A 348 21.83 -40.13 -31.00
CA THR A 348 20.52 -40.80 -31.08
C THR A 348 19.79 -41.02 -29.76
N SER A 349 20.49 -41.28 -28.66
CA SER A 349 19.88 -41.38 -27.33
C SER A 349 20.93 -41.21 -26.24
N SER A 350 20.61 -40.38 -25.26
CA SER A 350 21.34 -40.23 -24.02
C SER A 350 20.33 -40.25 -22.88
N ILE A 351 20.53 -41.12 -21.91
CA ILE A 351 19.57 -41.31 -20.81
C ILE A 351 20.37 -41.45 -19.52
N GLY A 352 19.92 -40.80 -18.44
CA GLY A 352 20.50 -41.01 -17.12
C GLY A 352 20.28 -42.44 -16.64
N VAL A 353 19.03 -42.79 -16.32
CA VAL A 353 18.62 -44.16 -15.96
C VAL A 353 17.50 -44.62 -16.90
N LEU A 354 17.65 -45.81 -17.49
CA LEU A 354 16.59 -46.50 -18.24
C LEU A 354 16.27 -47.84 -17.57
N LEU A 355 15.05 -47.97 -17.06
CA LEU A 355 14.44 -49.24 -16.66
C LEU A 355 13.51 -49.69 -17.80
N THR A 356 13.69 -50.91 -18.31
CA THR A 356 12.91 -51.40 -19.45
C THR A 356 12.66 -52.91 -19.41
N GLY A 357 11.51 -53.33 -19.91
CA GLY A 357 11.10 -54.73 -20.02
C GLY A 357 10.24 -55.21 -18.85
N SER A 358 9.27 -56.08 -19.14
CA SER A 358 8.15 -56.46 -18.25
C SER A 358 8.51 -57.47 -17.15
N SER A 359 9.79 -57.50 -16.76
CA SER A 359 10.32 -58.26 -15.62
C SER A 359 11.36 -57.43 -14.84
N THR A 360 11.62 -56.19 -15.27
CA THR A 360 12.53 -55.27 -14.59
C THR A 360 11.82 -54.66 -13.38
N ASP A 361 11.85 -55.40 -12.27
CA ASP A 361 11.24 -55.02 -11.01
C ASP A 361 12.27 -54.49 -10.00
N VAL A 362 12.05 -53.28 -9.48
CA VAL A 362 12.82 -52.68 -8.38
C VAL A 362 11.94 -52.63 -7.14
N THR A 363 12.27 -53.40 -6.10
CA THR A 363 11.34 -53.69 -4.99
C THR A 363 11.95 -53.52 -3.60
N SER A 364 11.15 -53.06 -2.64
CA SER A 364 11.54 -52.95 -1.24
C SER A 364 10.32 -52.97 -0.31
N VAL A 365 10.50 -53.45 0.92
CA VAL A 365 9.48 -53.33 1.98
C VAL A 365 9.74 -52.11 2.86
N TYR A 366 10.96 -51.92 3.35
CA TYR A 366 11.34 -50.88 4.33
C TYR A 366 12.61 -50.07 3.97
N GLY A 367 13.35 -50.45 2.93
CA GLY A 367 14.59 -49.79 2.51
C GLY A 367 14.37 -48.85 1.33
N ASN A 368 14.35 -47.54 1.55
CA ASN A 368 13.94 -46.53 0.57
C ASN A 368 14.60 -46.70 -0.82
N ILE A 369 13.79 -46.49 -1.87
CA ILE A 369 14.20 -46.61 -3.28
C ILE A 369 14.43 -45.21 -3.88
N ALA A 370 15.65 -44.95 -4.35
CA ALA A 370 16.04 -43.70 -4.99
C ALA A 370 16.56 -43.93 -6.42
N VAL A 371 15.91 -43.29 -7.41
CA VAL A 371 16.29 -43.36 -8.84
C VAL A 371 16.59 -41.95 -9.34
N THR A 372 17.87 -41.65 -9.56
CA THR A 372 18.35 -40.32 -9.99
C THR A 372 18.99 -40.41 -11.37
N GLY A 373 18.48 -39.66 -12.35
CA GLY A 373 18.96 -39.71 -13.72
C GLY A 373 19.13 -38.32 -14.34
N THR A 374 20.29 -38.07 -14.96
CA THR A 374 20.57 -36.86 -15.75
C THR A 374 20.89 -37.23 -17.20
N GLY A 375 20.17 -36.67 -18.16
CA GLY A 375 20.47 -36.80 -19.59
C GLY A 375 21.74 -36.07 -19.98
N GLY A 376 22.51 -36.62 -20.93
CA GLY A 376 23.73 -36.00 -21.46
C GLY A 376 23.46 -35.03 -22.62
N ALA A 377 24.15 -35.19 -23.74
CA ALA A 377 24.05 -34.28 -24.89
C ALA A 377 23.77 -35.02 -26.20
N THR A 378 22.72 -34.64 -26.94
CA THR A 378 22.35 -35.31 -28.20
C THR A 378 21.84 -34.38 -29.31
N THR A 379 21.63 -34.95 -30.50
CA THR A 379 20.91 -34.33 -31.63
C THR A 379 19.46 -34.84 -31.74
N SER A 380 18.89 -35.38 -30.65
CA SER A 380 17.60 -36.06 -30.65
C SER A 380 16.98 -36.04 -29.24
N GLY A 381 17.05 -37.15 -28.50
CA GLY A 381 16.53 -37.31 -27.14
C GLY A 381 17.63 -37.30 -26.07
N SER A 382 17.46 -36.54 -24.99
CA SER A 382 18.36 -36.50 -23.83
C SER A 382 17.58 -36.48 -22.50
N LEU A 383 17.25 -37.67 -21.99
CA LEU A 383 16.25 -37.88 -20.92
C LEU A 383 16.90 -38.12 -19.56
N GLY A 384 16.26 -37.70 -18.47
CA GLY A 384 16.75 -37.92 -17.11
C GLY A 384 16.56 -39.36 -16.64
N VAL A 385 15.33 -39.70 -16.23
CA VAL A 385 14.92 -41.07 -15.88
C VAL A 385 13.82 -41.53 -16.84
N VAL A 386 13.91 -42.78 -17.30
CA VAL A 386 12.90 -43.43 -18.13
C VAL A 386 12.53 -44.78 -17.54
N LEU A 387 11.23 -45.00 -17.32
CA LEU A 387 10.61 -46.30 -17.10
C LEU A 387 9.85 -46.67 -18.38
N ALA A 388 10.09 -47.86 -18.92
CA ALA A 388 9.55 -48.31 -20.20
C ALA A 388 9.13 -49.79 -20.22
N ALA A 389 8.25 -50.13 -21.17
CA ALA A 389 7.93 -51.51 -21.56
C ALA A 389 7.58 -52.45 -20.40
N GLY A 390 6.75 -51.99 -19.46
CA GLY A 390 6.26 -52.78 -18.33
C GLY A 390 7.19 -52.85 -17.11
N SER A 391 8.22 -52.00 -17.01
CA SER A 391 9.10 -51.95 -15.82
C SER A 391 8.38 -51.47 -14.55
N THR A 392 8.79 -51.98 -13.38
CA THR A 392 8.15 -51.71 -12.09
C THR A 392 9.12 -51.07 -11.08
N VAL A 393 8.66 -50.08 -10.33
CA VAL A 393 9.30 -49.60 -9.09
C VAL A 393 8.27 -49.62 -7.96
N ALA A 394 8.43 -50.52 -6.98
CA ALA A 394 7.39 -50.84 -6.00
C ALA A 394 7.87 -50.86 -4.53
N SER A 395 7.11 -50.16 -3.68
CA SER A 395 7.17 -50.25 -2.22
C SER A 395 6.04 -51.16 -1.72
N LEU A 396 6.45 -52.27 -1.09
CA LEU A 396 5.58 -53.35 -0.66
C LEU A 396 5.18 -53.22 0.83
N GLY A 397 5.72 -52.23 1.55
CA GLY A 397 5.43 -52.01 2.96
C GLY A 397 4.03 -51.43 3.20
N ILE A 398 3.36 -51.94 4.23
CA ILE A 398 1.94 -51.64 4.54
C ILE A 398 1.75 -50.75 5.78
N ASP A 399 2.82 -50.42 6.50
CA ASP A 399 2.81 -49.58 7.71
C ASP A 399 3.65 -48.29 7.53
N ALA A 400 3.69 -47.45 8.56
CA ALA A 400 4.31 -46.14 8.53
C ALA A 400 5.85 -46.13 8.36
N ASN A 401 6.51 -47.29 8.30
CA ASN A 401 7.94 -47.42 8.00
C ASN A 401 8.20 -48.00 6.59
N ALA A 402 7.15 -48.15 5.78
CA ALA A 402 7.25 -48.64 4.41
C ALA A 402 8.21 -47.79 3.56
N SER A 403 8.95 -48.44 2.67
CA SER A 403 9.92 -47.80 1.78
C SER A 403 9.32 -46.62 1.02
N ASP A 404 9.94 -45.44 1.09
CA ASP A 404 9.62 -44.36 0.16
C ASP A 404 10.16 -44.66 -1.25
N ILE A 405 9.56 -44.03 -2.26
CA ILE A 405 10.05 -44.00 -3.64
C ILE A 405 10.37 -42.57 -4.04
N VAL A 406 11.62 -42.29 -4.40
CA VAL A 406 12.08 -40.99 -4.90
C VAL A 406 12.66 -41.15 -6.31
N ILE A 407 11.96 -40.62 -7.31
CA ILE A 407 12.42 -40.61 -8.71
C ILE A 407 12.75 -39.16 -9.09
N THR A 408 14.04 -38.87 -9.33
CA THR A 408 14.52 -37.53 -9.71
C THR A 408 15.16 -37.56 -11.10
N GLY A 409 14.50 -36.96 -12.08
CA GLY A 409 14.97 -36.91 -13.46
C GLY A 409 15.29 -35.49 -13.92
N LYS A 410 16.44 -35.32 -14.57
CA LYS A 410 16.86 -34.08 -15.23
C LYS A 410 17.15 -34.32 -16.72
N GLY A 411 16.43 -33.64 -17.60
CA GLY A 411 16.69 -33.64 -19.03
C GLY A 411 18.03 -32.96 -19.36
N GLY A 412 18.69 -33.43 -20.40
CA GLY A 412 20.01 -32.94 -20.82
C GLY A 412 19.97 -31.80 -21.83
N THR A 413 21.02 -31.70 -22.64
CA THR A 413 21.07 -30.78 -23.80
C THR A 413 20.75 -31.55 -25.07
N GLY A 414 19.88 -31.00 -25.92
CA GLY A 414 19.35 -31.73 -27.08
C GLY A 414 18.70 -30.81 -28.11
N SER A 415 17.98 -31.39 -29.07
CA SER A 415 17.25 -30.64 -30.10
C SER A 415 15.76 -30.98 -30.21
N LEU A 416 15.33 -32.21 -29.86
CA LEU A 416 13.96 -32.68 -30.06
C LEU A 416 13.24 -33.06 -28.76
N ASP A 417 13.90 -33.74 -27.81
CA ASP A 417 13.30 -34.16 -26.55
C ASP A 417 14.33 -34.13 -25.41
N ALA A 418 13.98 -33.53 -24.29
CA ALA A 418 14.78 -33.52 -23.06
C ALA A 418 13.88 -33.49 -21.83
N THR A 419 12.95 -34.44 -21.75
CA THR A 419 12.07 -34.61 -20.60
C THR A 419 12.84 -35.06 -19.35
N GLY A 420 12.48 -34.52 -18.18
CA GLY A 420 13.07 -34.87 -16.89
C GLY A 420 12.84 -36.33 -16.50
N VAL A 421 11.58 -36.69 -16.23
CA VAL A 421 11.15 -38.08 -15.98
C VAL A 421 10.13 -38.50 -17.03
N ARG A 422 10.28 -39.70 -17.59
CA ARG A 422 9.25 -40.35 -18.41
C ARG A 422 8.86 -41.71 -17.83
N ILE A 423 7.57 -41.94 -17.66
CA ILE A 423 7.00 -43.25 -17.29
C ILE A 423 6.06 -43.65 -18.44
N ASP A 424 6.49 -44.61 -19.26
CA ASP A 424 5.84 -44.95 -20.52
C ASP A 424 5.66 -46.45 -20.74
N THR A 425 4.76 -46.80 -21.67
CA THR A 425 4.49 -48.16 -22.15
C THR A 425 4.28 -49.15 -20.99
N GLN A 426 3.14 -49.01 -20.31
CA GLN A 426 2.62 -49.88 -19.25
C GLN A 426 3.52 -50.02 -18.01
N SER A 427 4.44 -49.08 -17.78
CA SER A 427 5.32 -49.10 -16.59
C SER A 427 4.56 -48.67 -15.33
N ILE A 428 4.99 -49.18 -14.17
CA ILE A 428 4.30 -49.02 -12.89
C ILE A 428 5.23 -48.42 -11.84
N VAL A 429 4.75 -47.39 -11.13
CA VAL A 429 5.32 -46.93 -9.86
C VAL A 429 4.27 -47.12 -8.77
N SER A 430 4.56 -47.84 -7.69
CA SER A 430 3.55 -48.18 -6.68
C SER A 430 4.07 -48.17 -5.24
N ALA A 431 3.22 -47.73 -4.31
CA ALA A 431 3.46 -47.85 -2.88
C ALA A 431 2.15 -48.16 -2.16
N ILE A 432 2.19 -48.95 -1.08
CA ILE A 432 1.02 -49.12 -0.23
C ILE A 432 0.99 -47.98 0.80
N ALA A 433 1.94 -47.97 1.74
CA ALA A 433 1.99 -46.97 2.82
C ALA A 433 3.13 -45.94 2.73
N GLY A 434 4.22 -46.22 2.00
CA GLY A 434 5.34 -45.27 1.83
C GLY A 434 5.02 -44.13 0.86
N ASP A 435 5.78 -43.03 0.93
CA ASP A 435 5.55 -41.87 0.07
C ASP A 435 6.11 -42.09 -1.34
N ILE A 436 5.47 -41.50 -2.36
CA ILE A 436 5.96 -41.45 -3.74
C ILE A 436 6.25 -40.00 -4.12
N THR A 437 7.50 -39.68 -4.38
CA THR A 437 7.91 -38.38 -4.94
C THR A 437 8.56 -38.59 -6.31
N VAL A 438 7.94 -38.03 -7.35
CA VAL A 438 8.53 -37.91 -8.69
C VAL A 438 8.82 -36.45 -8.97
N THR A 439 10.09 -36.12 -9.20
CA THR A 439 10.56 -34.77 -9.52
C THR A 439 11.19 -34.77 -10.90
N GLY A 440 10.57 -34.08 -11.85
CA GLY A 440 11.04 -34.01 -13.24
C GLY A 440 11.41 -32.59 -13.65
N ASN A 441 12.68 -32.38 -13.96
CA ASN A 441 13.21 -31.11 -14.47
C ASN A 441 13.59 -31.27 -15.94
N GLY A 442 12.93 -30.55 -16.84
CA GLY A 442 13.26 -30.55 -18.27
C GLY A 442 14.64 -29.97 -18.56
N GLY A 443 15.19 -30.38 -19.70
CA GLY A 443 16.50 -29.94 -20.19
C GLY A 443 16.48 -28.65 -21.01
N SER A 444 17.51 -28.45 -21.83
CA SER A 444 17.66 -27.25 -22.66
C SER A 444 17.42 -27.50 -24.16
N ALA A 445 16.64 -28.53 -24.51
CA ALA A 445 16.40 -28.92 -25.90
C ALA A 445 15.32 -28.08 -26.59
N THR A 446 15.56 -27.67 -27.84
CA THR A 446 14.67 -26.81 -28.66
C THR A 446 13.33 -27.44 -29.09
N GLY A 447 12.98 -28.63 -28.57
CA GLY A 447 11.73 -29.34 -28.83
C GLY A 447 10.92 -29.47 -27.55
N ASN A 448 10.62 -30.70 -27.12
CA ASN A 448 9.94 -30.96 -25.86
C ASN A 448 10.92 -31.08 -24.69
N ALA A 449 11.07 -30.03 -23.89
CA ALA A 449 11.82 -30.05 -22.62
C ALA A 449 10.88 -30.11 -21.41
N GLY A 450 9.95 -31.07 -21.40
CA GLY A 450 8.96 -31.22 -20.33
C GLY A 450 9.55 -31.65 -18.98
N GLY A 451 8.81 -31.42 -17.89
CA GLY A 451 9.22 -31.86 -16.55
C GLY A 451 9.01 -33.37 -16.37
N ILE A 452 7.74 -33.78 -16.31
CA ILE A 452 7.31 -35.18 -16.17
C ILE A 452 6.34 -35.53 -17.30
N ASP A 453 6.62 -36.62 -18.01
CA ASP A 453 5.70 -37.29 -18.94
C ASP A 453 5.23 -38.64 -18.36
N ILE A 454 3.92 -38.88 -18.30
CA ILE A 454 3.35 -40.20 -18.02
C ILE A 454 2.41 -40.59 -19.17
N THR A 455 2.70 -41.70 -19.84
CA THR A 455 2.07 -42.10 -21.12
C THR A 455 1.92 -43.61 -21.25
N GLY A 456 1.24 -44.06 -22.32
CA GLY A 456 1.31 -45.46 -22.76
C GLY A 456 0.65 -46.48 -21.82
N GLN A 457 -0.44 -46.12 -21.12
CA GLN A 457 -1.08 -46.92 -20.06
C GLN A 457 -0.24 -47.13 -18.80
N SER A 458 0.80 -46.31 -18.58
CA SER A 458 1.58 -46.34 -17.35
C SER A 458 0.78 -45.85 -16.14
N GLN A 459 1.11 -46.39 -14.97
CA GLN A 459 0.37 -46.17 -13.73
C GLN A 459 1.26 -45.66 -12.60
N VAL A 460 0.71 -44.78 -11.77
CA VAL A 460 1.24 -44.46 -10.43
C VAL A 460 0.16 -44.81 -9.42
N LEU A 461 0.42 -45.76 -8.52
CA LEU A 461 -0.56 -46.27 -7.55
C LEU A 461 -0.13 -45.99 -6.11
N ILE A 462 -1.04 -45.52 -5.27
CA ILE A 462 -0.79 -45.27 -3.85
C ILE A 462 -2.02 -45.61 -3.00
N THR A 463 -1.85 -46.00 -1.73
CA THR A 463 -2.97 -46.39 -0.84
C THR A 463 -3.13 -45.49 0.39
N SER A 464 -2.10 -45.33 1.22
CA SER A 464 -2.13 -44.46 2.41
C SER A 464 -0.99 -43.43 2.52
N GLY A 465 0.15 -43.62 1.84
CA GLY A 465 1.24 -42.63 1.77
C GLY A 465 0.87 -41.36 0.98
N ALA A 466 1.74 -40.35 0.96
CA ALA A 466 1.58 -39.15 0.15
C ALA A 466 2.17 -39.31 -1.26
N LEU A 467 1.51 -38.76 -2.26
CA LEU A 467 1.99 -38.71 -3.64
C LEU A 467 2.29 -37.27 -4.07
N LEU A 468 3.52 -36.99 -4.50
CA LEU A 468 3.93 -35.75 -5.13
C LEU A 468 4.47 -36.00 -6.53
N LEU A 469 3.85 -35.36 -7.53
CA LEU A 469 4.40 -35.24 -8.89
C LEU A 469 4.78 -33.77 -9.13
N ASP A 470 6.07 -33.43 -9.09
CA ASP A 470 6.57 -32.05 -9.25
C ASP A 470 7.33 -31.90 -10.59
N GLY A 471 6.60 -31.41 -11.61
CA GLY A 471 7.08 -31.31 -12.98
C GLY A 471 7.39 -29.87 -13.41
N ALA A 472 8.67 -29.57 -13.64
CA ALA A 472 9.15 -28.30 -14.14
C ALA A 472 9.77 -28.45 -15.54
N ALA A 473 9.22 -27.77 -16.54
CA ALA A 473 9.81 -27.69 -17.87
C ALA A 473 11.14 -26.91 -17.84
N GLY A 474 12.04 -27.29 -18.73
CA GLY A 474 13.36 -26.67 -18.87
C GLY A 474 13.37 -25.51 -19.86
N THR A 475 14.56 -24.93 -20.06
CA THR A 475 14.75 -23.71 -20.87
C THR A 475 14.41 -23.87 -22.35
N GLY A 476 14.20 -25.11 -22.82
CA GLY A 476 13.71 -25.40 -24.16
C GLY A 476 12.23 -25.07 -24.41
N GLY A 477 11.42 -25.02 -23.34
CA GLY A 477 9.96 -25.01 -23.42
C GLY A 477 9.38 -26.42 -23.37
N GLY A 478 8.18 -26.54 -22.78
CA GLY A 478 7.49 -27.81 -22.59
C GLY A 478 6.44 -27.73 -21.49
N VAL A 479 5.67 -28.81 -21.34
CA VAL A 479 4.68 -28.97 -20.26
C VAL A 479 5.39 -29.26 -18.93
N GLY A 480 4.86 -28.76 -17.82
CA GLY A 480 5.36 -29.09 -16.48
C GLY A 480 5.16 -30.58 -16.16
N LEU A 481 3.90 -31.00 -16.02
CA LEU A 481 3.47 -32.39 -15.86
C LEU A 481 2.41 -32.74 -16.92
N ARG A 482 2.66 -33.79 -17.70
CA ARG A 482 1.79 -34.25 -18.80
C ARG A 482 1.34 -35.70 -18.59
N LEU A 483 0.02 -35.91 -18.69
CA LEU A 483 -0.63 -37.23 -18.67
C LEU A 483 -1.26 -37.47 -20.05
N ALA A 484 -0.75 -38.42 -20.84
CA ALA A 484 -1.06 -38.48 -22.28
C ALA A 484 -1.11 -39.89 -22.95
N GLN A 485 -1.29 -39.90 -24.27
CA GLN A 485 -2.58 -40.30 -24.83
C GLN A 485 -2.73 -41.76 -25.29
N VAL A 486 -1.66 -42.56 -25.39
CA VAL A 486 -1.75 -43.95 -25.89
C VAL A 486 -2.35 -44.86 -24.82
N GLY A 487 -3.69 -44.90 -24.77
CA GLY A 487 -4.51 -45.67 -23.82
C GLY A 487 -4.73 -45.04 -22.44
N GLY A 488 -4.16 -43.85 -22.18
CA GLY A 488 -4.44 -43.06 -20.98
C GLY A 488 -3.54 -43.38 -19.77
N ALA A 489 -2.98 -42.36 -19.13
CA ALA A 489 -2.18 -42.50 -17.91
C ALA A 489 -3.06 -42.51 -16.65
N GLN A 490 -2.67 -43.28 -15.64
CA GLN A 490 -3.51 -43.49 -14.45
C GLN A 490 -2.75 -43.17 -13.16
N ILE A 491 -3.23 -42.18 -12.40
CA ILE A 491 -2.69 -41.78 -11.10
C ILE A 491 -3.74 -42.17 -10.05
N ILE A 492 -3.58 -43.30 -9.39
CA ILE A 492 -4.64 -43.94 -8.60
C ILE A 492 -4.31 -43.85 -7.11
N SER A 493 -5.21 -43.22 -6.34
CA SER A 493 -5.31 -43.42 -4.89
C SER A 493 -6.37 -44.48 -4.60
N ALA A 494 -6.02 -45.50 -3.83
CA ALA A 494 -6.89 -46.60 -3.42
C ALA A 494 -7.40 -46.48 -1.96
N GLY A 495 -6.97 -45.46 -1.22
CA GLY A 495 -7.28 -45.26 0.19
C GLY A 495 -7.21 -43.80 0.62
N ASN A 496 -6.60 -43.50 1.77
CA ASN A 496 -6.52 -42.15 2.32
C ASN A 496 -5.32 -41.31 1.84
N SER A 497 -4.52 -41.81 0.90
CA SER A 497 -3.43 -41.05 0.26
C SER A 497 -3.84 -39.67 -0.24
N SER A 498 -3.13 -38.65 0.23
CA SER A 498 -3.19 -37.30 -0.34
C SER A 498 -2.27 -37.20 -1.56
N MET A 499 -2.77 -36.62 -2.65
CA MET A 499 -2.04 -36.46 -3.90
C MET A 499 -1.86 -34.97 -4.21
N GLU A 500 -0.65 -34.55 -4.58
CA GLU A 500 -0.40 -33.22 -5.16
C GLU A 500 0.32 -33.33 -6.51
N LEU A 501 -0.30 -32.73 -7.53
CA LEU A 501 0.25 -32.59 -8.88
C LEU A 501 0.68 -31.13 -9.06
N ARG A 502 1.98 -30.91 -9.29
CA ARG A 502 2.55 -29.59 -9.54
C ARG A 502 3.10 -29.50 -10.96
N GLY A 503 2.73 -28.40 -11.62
CA GLY A 503 3.25 -28.02 -12.93
C GLY A 503 4.04 -26.72 -12.84
N LYS A 504 5.01 -26.57 -13.75
CA LYS A 504 5.64 -25.30 -14.11
C LYS A 504 6.17 -25.39 -15.53
N ALA A 505 5.46 -24.83 -16.50
CA ALA A 505 5.90 -24.77 -17.89
C ALA A 505 6.89 -23.62 -18.16
N MET A 506 7.39 -23.57 -19.39
CA MET A 506 8.06 -22.40 -19.95
C MET A 506 7.50 -22.09 -21.35
N GLY A 507 7.26 -20.81 -21.63
CA GLY A 507 6.65 -20.36 -22.88
C GLY A 507 5.12 -20.51 -22.88
N ALA A 508 4.55 -20.91 -24.02
CA ALA A 508 3.10 -20.99 -24.24
C ALA A 508 2.49 -22.37 -23.89
N PHE A 509 3.27 -23.29 -23.30
CA PHE A 509 2.78 -24.60 -22.88
C PHE A 509 2.01 -24.50 -21.54
N PRO A 510 1.04 -25.40 -21.28
CA PRO A 510 0.36 -25.47 -19.99
C PRO A 510 1.30 -26.02 -18.89
N ASP A 511 1.13 -25.55 -17.66
CA ASP A 511 1.84 -26.09 -16.49
C ASP A 511 1.40 -27.56 -16.23
N LEU A 512 0.09 -27.84 -16.28
CA LEU A 512 -0.50 -29.19 -16.17
C LEU A 512 -1.30 -29.52 -17.44
N GLN A 513 -1.07 -30.70 -18.04
CA GLN A 513 -1.80 -31.15 -19.24
C GLN A 513 -2.35 -32.57 -19.08
N PHE A 514 -3.68 -32.73 -19.16
CA PHE A 514 -4.37 -34.03 -19.03
C PHE A 514 -5.13 -34.36 -20.33
N LYS A 515 -4.72 -35.41 -21.04
CA LYS A 515 -5.35 -35.83 -22.32
C LYS A 515 -6.30 -37.02 -22.15
N SER A 516 -7.11 -37.27 -23.17
CA SER A 516 -8.15 -38.32 -23.22
C SER A 516 -7.69 -39.67 -22.65
N GLY A 517 -8.51 -40.25 -21.78
CA GLY A 517 -8.26 -41.50 -21.06
C GLY A 517 -7.43 -41.35 -19.76
N THR A 518 -7.02 -40.13 -19.40
CA THR A 518 -6.33 -39.88 -18.12
C THR A 518 -7.26 -40.07 -16.93
N VAL A 519 -6.83 -40.83 -15.92
CA VAL A 519 -7.55 -41.00 -14.64
C VAL A 519 -6.70 -40.48 -13.49
N ILE A 520 -7.28 -39.63 -12.63
CA ILE A 520 -6.64 -39.10 -11.42
C ILE A 520 -7.57 -39.36 -10.23
N GLY A 521 -7.06 -40.14 -9.28
CA GLY A 521 -7.77 -40.59 -8.09
C GLY A 521 -8.73 -41.76 -8.30
N GLY A 522 -9.34 -42.20 -7.19
CA GLY A 522 -10.19 -43.38 -7.10
C GLY A 522 -11.57 -43.04 -6.55
N ALA A 523 -12.58 -43.83 -6.94
CA ALA A 523 -13.96 -43.66 -6.44
C ALA A 523 -14.12 -43.97 -4.94
N ALA A 524 -13.10 -44.55 -4.30
CA ALA A 524 -13.01 -44.79 -2.86
C ALA A 524 -11.81 -44.08 -2.21
N ALA A 525 -11.15 -43.15 -2.92
CA ALA A 525 -10.06 -42.37 -2.35
C ALA A 525 -10.61 -41.40 -1.31
N LEU A 526 -10.10 -41.45 -0.07
CA LEU A 526 -10.50 -40.57 1.03
C LEU A 526 -9.60 -39.32 1.13
N GLY A 527 -8.41 -39.37 0.52
CA GLY A 527 -7.42 -38.29 0.57
C GLY A 527 -7.72 -37.13 -0.40
N GLN A 528 -7.14 -35.96 -0.11
CA GLN A 528 -7.30 -34.78 -0.98
C GLN A 528 -6.51 -34.93 -2.29
N LEU A 529 -7.05 -34.35 -3.37
CA LEU A 529 -6.37 -34.19 -4.66
C LEU A 529 -6.08 -32.70 -4.87
N ALA A 530 -4.81 -32.32 -4.94
CA ALA A 530 -4.37 -30.95 -5.14
C ALA A 530 -3.69 -30.74 -6.49
N LEU A 531 -4.14 -29.73 -7.24
CA LEU A 531 -3.52 -29.23 -8.47
C LEU A 531 -2.91 -27.86 -8.17
N THR A 532 -1.58 -27.76 -8.22
CA THR A 532 -0.83 -26.54 -7.89
C THR A 532 -0.08 -26.06 -9.11
N THR A 533 -0.57 -24.99 -9.73
CA THR A 533 -0.27 -24.69 -11.13
C THR A 533 -0.40 -23.20 -11.44
N ARG A 534 0.07 -22.74 -12.60
CA ARG A 534 -0.30 -21.45 -13.19
C ARG A 534 -1.34 -21.60 -14.30
N SER A 535 -1.43 -22.76 -14.95
CA SER A 535 -2.41 -23.06 -16.01
C SER A 535 -2.73 -24.55 -16.10
N ILE A 536 -3.92 -24.88 -16.60
CA ILE A 536 -4.37 -26.26 -16.82
C ILE A 536 -4.86 -26.34 -18.27
N GLU A 537 -4.62 -27.48 -18.92
CA GLU A 537 -5.28 -27.86 -20.17
C GLU A 537 -5.79 -29.29 -20.02
N MET A 538 -7.10 -29.49 -20.03
CA MET A 538 -7.70 -30.83 -20.10
C MET A 538 -8.35 -31.04 -21.47
N THR A 539 -8.14 -32.20 -22.09
CA THR A 539 -8.64 -32.46 -23.46
C THR A 539 -9.23 -33.85 -23.60
N GLY A 540 -10.54 -33.90 -23.85
CA GLY A 540 -11.28 -35.10 -24.25
C GLY A 540 -10.82 -35.72 -25.57
N GLY A 541 -11.39 -36.86 -25.91
CA GLY A 541 -11.10 -37.55 -27.16
C GLY A 541 -11.58 -39.01 -27.21
N ALA A 542 -11.17 -39.73 -28.26
CA ALA A 542 -11.65 -41.08 -28.56
C ALA A 542 -11.36 -42.14 -27.48
N ASN A 543 -10.37 -41.89 -26.60
CA ASN A 543 -10.02 -42.77 -25.48
C ASN A 543 -10.79 -42.43 -24.17
N GLY A 544 -11.89 -41.69 -24.28
CA GLY A 544 -12.66 -41.16 -23.14
C GLY A 544 -12.12 -39.81 -22.64
N ASP A 545 -12.94 -39.09 -21.89
CA ASP A 545 -12.55 -37.82 -21.27
C ASP A 545 -11.58 -38.02 -20.09
N PRO A 546 -10.81 -36.98 -19.69
CA PRO A 546 -10.12 -36.96 -18.42
C PRO A 546 -11.07 -37.16 -17.23
N VAL A 547 -10.65 -37.93 -16.22
CA VAL A 547 -11.44 -38.25 -15.03
C VAL A 547 -10.69 -37.81 -13.78
N LEU A 548 -11.19 -36.80 -13.07
CA LEU A 548 -10.68 -36.39 -11.76
C LEU A 548 -11.71 -36.73 -10.69
N ARG A 549 -11.36 -37.62 -9.75
CA ARG A 549 -12.28 -38.14 -8.72
C ARG A 549 -11.60 -38.41 -7.38
N SER A 550 -12.27 -38.06 -6.28
CA SER A 550 -11.97 -38.50 -4.92
C SER A 550 -13.22 -38.31 -4.07
N THR A 551 -13.35 -39.02 -2.95
CA THR A 551 -14.30 -38.68 -1.88
C THR A 551 -13.69 -37.72 -0.86
N GLY A 552 -12.38 -37.45 -0.94
CA GLY A 552 -11.74 -36.34 -0.25
C GLY A 552 -12.08 -34.99 -0.90
N ARG A 553 -11.22 -33.99 -0.66
CA ARG A 553 -11.36 -32.64 -1.21
C ARG A 553 -10.54 -32.46 -2.49
N LEU A 554 -11.11 -31.85 -3.53
CA LEU A 554 -10.36 -31.31 -4.67
C LEU A 554 -9.83 -29.91 -4.33
N ILE A 555 -8.60 -29.60 -4.71
CA ILE A 555 -8.00 -28.26 -4.57
C ILE A 555 -7.39 -27.85 -5.90
N VAL A 556 -7.78 -26.70 -6.46
CA VAL A 556 -7.18 -26.10 -7.64
C VAL A 556 -6.65 -24.73 -7.27
N ARG A 557 -5.32 -24.57 -7.17
CA ARG A 557 -4.69 -23.36 -6.59
C ARG A 557 -3.55 -22.78 -7.45
N PRO A 558 -3.47 -21.45 -7.59
CA PRO A 558 -2.33 -20.80 -8.22
C PRO A 558 -1.03 -20.96 -7.42
N ARG A 559 0.10 -21.04 -8.13
CA ARG A 559 1.45 -21.12 -7.54
C ARG A 559 1.85 -19.85 -6.76
N VAL A 560 1.31 -18.69 -7.15
CA VAL A 560 1.53 -17.37 -6.53
C VAL A 560 0.21 -16.77 -6.02
N ALA A 561 0.28 -15.72 -5.20
CA ALA A 561 -0.89 -15.13 -4.54
C ALA A 561 -1.81 -14.35 -5.48
N ASP A 562 -1.22 -13.66 -6.45
CA ASP A 562 -1.79 -12.62 -7.32
C ASP A 562 -2.28 -13.12 -8.68
N ALA A 563 -1.93 -14.36 -9.07
CA ALA A 563 -2.38 -14.97 -10.32
C ALA A 563 -3.90 -15.15 -10.35
N THR A 564 -4.52 -14.72 -11.44
CA THR A 564 -5.98 -14.67 -11.64
C THR A 564 -6.57 -16.02 -12.05
N ILE A 565 -7.88 -16.20 -11.85
CA ILE A 565 -8.60 -17.45 -12.14
C ILE A 565 -9.87 -17.15 -12.95
N GLY A 566 -10.00 -17.79 -14.11
CA GLY A 566 -11.23 -17.84 -14.91
C GLY A 566 -11.93 -19.18 -14.75
N LEU A 567 -13.25 -19.16 -14.52
CA LEU A 567 -14.09 -20.34 -14.42
C LEU A 567 -15.28 -20.23 -15.39
N GLY A 568 -15.43 -21.22 -16.28
CA GLY A 568 -16.47 -21.27 -17.31
C GLY A 568 -16.15 -20.46 -18.57
N ASP A 569 -16.98 -20.61 -19.60
CA ASP A 569 -16.63 -20.16 -20.96
C ASP A 569 -16.66 -18.62 -21.09
N GLY A 570 -15.57 -18.06 -21.62
CA GLY A 570 -15.41 -16.60 -21.72
C GLY A 570 -14.97 -15.93 -20.41
N ALA A 571 -14.69 -16.71 -19.36
CA ALA A 571 -13.97 -16.22 -18.19
C ALA A 571 -12.49 -15.93 -18.49
N THR A 572 -11.85 -15.13 -17.63
CA THR A 572 -10.50 -14.63 -17.80
C THR A 572 -9.63 -14.88 -16.57
N GLY A 573 -8.48 -15.50 -16.78
CA GLY A 573 -7.51 -15.78 -15.72
C GLY A 573 -6.24 -16.44 -16.26
N GLU A 574 -5.23 -16.62 -15.40
CA GLU A 574 -4.05 -17.43 -15.70
C GLU A 574 -4.35 -18.93 -15.61
N ILE A 575 -4.97 -19.34 -14.50
CA ILE A 575 -5.74 -20.59 -14.47
C ILE A 575 -7.06 -20.24 -15.16
N ASN A 576 -7.35 -20.85 -16.30
CA ASN A 576 -8.66 -20.74 -16.94
C ASN A 576 -9.20 -22.15 -17.15
N LEU A 577 -10.43 -22.42 -16.74
CA LEU A 577 -11.09 -23.71 -16.87
C LEU A 577 -12.44 -23.53 -17.56
N SER A 578 -12.57 -24.03 -18.79
CA SER A 578 -13.82 -23.99 -19.55
C SER A 578 -14.95 -24.79 -18.89
N THR A 579 -16.19 -24.58 -19.33
CA THR A 579 -17.35 -25.38 -18.88
C THR A 579 -17.12 -26.87 -19.09
N THR A 580 -16.46 -27.24 -20.19
CA THR A 580 -16.08 -28.62 -20.53
C THR A 580 -15.09 -29.20 -19.53
N GLU A 581 -14.06 -28.44 -19.17
CA GLU A 581 -12.99 -28.91 -18.26
C GLU A 581 -13.46 -29.02 -16.81
N LEU A 582 -14.33 -28.10 -16.36
CA LEU A 582 -15.05 -28.25 -15.09
C LEU A 582 -15.97 -29.48 -15.09
N GLY A 583 -16.51 -29.85 -16.26
CA GLY A 583 -17.27 -31.08 -16.47
C GLY A 583 -16.48 -32.37 -16.17
N TYR A 584 -15.15 -32.35 -16.21
CA TYR A 584 -14.26 -33.49 -15.94
C TYR A 584 -13.99 -33.74 -14.44
N PHE A 585 -14.40 -32.81 -13.57
CA PHE A 585 -14.47 -33.09 -12.13
C PHE A 585 -15.67 -34.01 -11.87
N TYR A 586 -15.46 -35.18 -11.30
CA TYR A 586 -16.54 -36.09 -10.92
C TYR A 586 -17.30 -35.59 -9.70
N ASP A 587 -18.57 -35.97 -9.63
CA ASP A 587 -19.43 -35.87 -8.43
C ASP A 587 -18.92 -36.83 -7.33
N GLY A 588 -18.96 -36.39 -6.08
CA GLY A 588 -18.61 -37.16 -4.88
C GLY A 588 -17.49 -36.57 -4.01
N PHE A 589 -16.93 -35.40 -4.32
CA PHE A 589 -15.93 -34.73 -3.49
C PHE A 589 -16.58 -34.10 -2.24
N VAL A 590 -15.97 -34.25 -1.06
CA VAL A 590 -16.41 -33.56 0.17
C VAL A 590 -16.33 -32.03 0.05
N SER A 591 -15.52 -31.51 -0.88
CA SER A 591 -15.63 -30.14 -1.43
C SER A 591 -14.65 -29.92 -2.57
N ILE A 592 -14.90 -28.90 -3.39
CA ILE A 592 -13.99 -28.39 -4.41
C ILE A 592 -13.49 -27.00 -3.99
N SER A 593 -12.21 -26.87 -3.65
CA SER A 593 -11.59 -25.60 -3.28
C SER A 593 -10.87 -24.96 -4.47
N ILE A 594 -11.30 -23.77 -4.88
CA ILE A 594 -10.66 -22.98 -5.94
C ILE A 594 -9.93 -21.78 -5.33
N GLY A 595 -8.70 -21.55 -5.80
CA GLY A 595 -7.85 -20.44 -5.39
C GLY A 595 -7.01 -20.74 -4.14
N ARG A 596 -6.52 -19.69 -3.49
CA ARG A 596 -5.60 -19.80 -2.35
C ARG A 596 -6.30 -19.40 -1.06
N THR A 597 -6.67 -20.42 -0.29
CA THR A 597 -7.54 -20.33 0.89
C THR A 597 -7.02 -19.38 1.99
N TYR A 598 -5.72 -19.10 2.06
CA TYR A 598 -5.10 -18.29 3.12
C TYR A 598 -4.57 -16.92 2.66
N ASP A 599 -4.02 -16.84 1.45
CA ASP A 599 -3.19 -15.71 0.98
C ASP A 599 -3.51 -15.26 -0.46
N GLY A 600 -4.57 -15.77 -1.09
CA GLY A 600 -4.95 -15.38 -2.44
C GLY A 600 -5.41 -13.93 -2.57
N THR A 601 -4.86 -13.21 -3.53
CA THR A 601 -5.20 -11.82 -3.89
C THR A 601 -5.51 -11.64 -5.38
N GLY A 602 -5.24 -12.63 -6.23
CA GLY A 602 -5.63 -12.64 -7.63
C GLY A 602 -7.15 -12.64 -7.80
N ALA A 603 -7.63 -11.85 -8.77
CA ALA A 603 -9.05 -11.78 -9.10
C ALA A 603 -9.59 -13.09 -9.68
N ILE A 604 -10.87 -13.37 -9.42
CA ILE A 604 -11.58 -14.55 -9.91
C ILE A 604 -12.79 -14.10 -10.75
N ASP A 605 -12.87 -14.57 -11.98
CA ASP A 605 -13.92 -14.26 -12.96
C ASP A 605 -14.71 -15.54 -13.26
N ILE A 606 -16.01 -15.55 -12.97
CA ILE A 606 -16.85 -16.75 -13.04
C ILE A 606 -18.00 -16.50 -14.01
N LYS A 607 -18.09 -17.31 -15.08
CA LYS A 607 -19.11 -17.18 -16.13
C LYS A 607 -19.75 -18.54 -16.43
N ASN A 608 -20.96 -18.77 -15.93
CA ASN A 608 -21.74 -20.01 -16.12
C ASN A 608 -21.02 -21.32 -15.66
N ALA A 609 -20.08 -21.24 -14.72
CA ALA A 609 -19.20 -22.33 -14.29
C ALA A 609 -19.92 -23.44 -13.48
N PRO A 610 -19.98 -24.70 -13.97
CA PRO A 610 -20.66 -25.80 -13.28
C PRO A 610 -19.78 -26.49 -12.21
N PHE A 611 -20.38 -26.81 -11.07
CA PHE A 611 -19.82 -27.65 -10.02
C PHE A 611 -20.87 -28.67 -9.53
N LYS A 612 -20.43 -29.89 -9.23
CA LYS A 612 -21.31 -31.01 -8.85
C LYS A 612 -21.39 -31.24 -7.34
N ASP A 613 -20.49 -30.59 -6.59
CA ASP A 613 -20.29 -30.71 -5.15
C ASP A 613 -20.29 -29.32 -4.49
N ASP A 614 -20.18 -29.27 -3.15
CA ASP A 614 -19.92 -28.02 -2.41
C ASP A 614 -18.61 -27.37 -2.86
N VAL A 615 -18.64 -26.07 -3.15
CA VAL A 615 -17.48 -25.32 -3.67
C VAL A 615 -17.02 -24.23 -2.71
N PHE A 616 -15.72 -24.09 -2.52
CA PHE A 616 -15.09 -23.03 -1.73
C PHE A 616 -14.16 -22.19 -2.62
N ILE A 617 -14.42 -20.90 -2.76
CA ILE A 617 -13.72 -20.01 -3.70
C ILE A 617 -13.05 -18.87 -2.93
N ALA A 618 -11.73 -18.74 -3.06
CA ALA A 618 -10.94 -17.72 -2.33
C ALA A 618 -9.87 -17.02 -3.20
N GLY A 619 -9.96 -15.69 -3.26
CA GLY A 619 -9.07 -14.83 -4.04
C GLY A 619 -9.19 -13.36 -3.63
N GLY A 620 -8.83 -12.45 -4.53
CA GLY A 620 -9.07 -11.01 -4.42
C GLY A 620 -10.52 -10.64 -4.76
N PRO A 621 -10.76 -9.75 -5.74
CA PRO A 621 -12.12 -9.49 -6.24
C PRO A 621 -12.71 -10.76 -6.87
N ILE A 622 -14.01 -10.98 -6.69
CA ILE A 622 -14.68 -12.19 -7.21
C ILE A 622 -15.95 -11.79 -7.96
N ASN A 623 -15.96 -12.02 -9.27
CA ASN A 623 -17.10 -11.74 -10.13
C ASN A 623 -17.96 -13.01 -10.30
N LEU A 624 -19.23 -12.94 -9.91
CA LEU A 624 -20.21 -14.03 -9.91
C LEU A 624 -21.22 -13.83 -11.04
N ASP A 625 -20.92 -14.28 -12.26
CA ASP A 625 -21.85 -14.29 -13.40
C ASP A 625 -22.25 -15.73 -13.78
N GLY A 626 -22.78 -16.47 -12.80
CA GLY A 626 -23.33 -17.82 -12.99
C GLY A 626 -22.47 -18.93 -12.37
N LEU A 627 -22.32 -18.92 -11.05
CA LEU A 627 -21.75 -20.04 -10.30
C LEU A 627 -22.79 -21.16 -10.15
N ASN A 628 -22.67 -22.18 -10.99
CA ASN A 628 -23.68 -23.23 -11.16
C ASN A 628 -23.43 -24.42 -10.22
N VAL A 629 -23.87 -24.32 -8.97
CA VAL A 629 -23.71 -25.34 -7.90
C VAL A 629 -24.98 -26.16 -7.61
N GLY A 630 -26.13 -25.82 -8.21
CA GLY A 630 -27.37 -26.59 -8.05
C GLY A 630 -27.93 -26.51 -6.63
N THR A 631 -28.01 -27.64 -5.93
CA THR A 631 -28.41 -27.67 -4.50
C THR A 631 -27.26 -27.49 -3.52
N ASN A 632 -26.01 -27.51 -4.01
CA ASN A 632 -24.81 -27.50 -3.18
C ASN A 632 -24.42 -26.08 -2.75
N ILE A 633 -23.62 -25.98 -1.70
CA ILE A 633 -23.24 -24.71 -1.06
C ILE A 633 -22.06 -24.10 -1.82
N ALA A 634 -22.22 -22.85 -2.24
CA ALA A 634 -21.14 -21.97 -2.68
C ALA A 634 -20.60 -21.17 -1.50
N THR A 635 -19.39 -21.44 -1.03
CA THR A 635 -18.69 -20.62 -0.04
C THR A 635 -17.68 -19.70 -0.73
N VAL A 636 -17.74 -18.40 -0.43
CA VAL A 636 -16.91 -17.38 -1.07
C VAL A 636 -16.10 -16.59 -0.02
N THR A 637 -14.85 -16.28 -0.39
CA THR A 637 -13.88 -15.47 0.38
C THR A 637 -13.21 -14.46 -0.55
N ALA A 638 -13.73 -13.24 -0.65
CA ALA A 638 -12.95 -12.13 -1.23
C ALA A 638 -12.04 -11.57 -0.15
N ARG A 639 -10.73 -11.55 -0.41
CA ARG A 639 -9.69 -11.11 0.54
C ARG A 639 -9.28 -9.66 0.38
N VAL A 640 -9.43 -9.12 -0.85
CA VAL A 640 -9.22 -7.71 -1.21
C VAL A 640 -10.19 -7.34 -2.33
N GLY A 641 -10.80 -6.15 -2.25
CA GLY A 641 -11.89 -5.77 -3.18
C GLY A 641 -13.21 -6.50 -2.91
N SER A 642 -14.16 -6.35 -3.83
CA SER A 642 -15.56 -6.76 -3.63
C SER A 642 -15.96 -8.00 -4.45
N ILE A 643 -17.11 -8.55 -4.08
CA ILE A 643 -17.84 -9.63 -4.73
C ILE A 643 -18.96 -9.00 -5.56
N THR A 644 -18.92 -9.19 -6.89
CA THR A 644 -19.72 -8.45 -7.87
C THR A 644 -20.51 -9.35 -8.81
N SER A 645 -21.40 -8.78 -9.61
CA SER A 645 -21.83 -9.32 -10.92
C SER A 645 -21.63 -8.23 -11.99
N THR A 646 -21.43 -8.58 -13.26
CA THR A 646 -21.19 -7.58 -14.32
C THR A 646 -22.45 -6.81 -14.71
N THR A 647 -22.62 -5.63 -14.10
CA THR A 647 -23.52 -4.56 -14.57
C THR A 647 -25.00 -4.95 -14.69
N GLY A 648 -25.50 -5.69 -13.71
CA GLY A 648 -26.93 -5.75 -13.39
C GLY A 648 -27.79 -6.50 -14.40
N ASN A 649 -27.53 -7.79 -14.51
CA ASN A 649 -28.34 -8.80 -15.19
C ASN A 649 -29.85 -8.70 -14.84
N PRO A 650 -30.73 -8.16 -15.73
CA PRO A 650 -32.14 -7.95 -15.39
C PRO A 650 -33.04 -9.15 -15.71
N SER A 651 -32.54 -10.10 -16.52
CA SER A 651 -33.38 -11.06 -17.25
C SER A 651 -32.66 -12.33 -17.73
N GLY A 652 -31.43 -12.59 -17.29
CA GLY A 652 -30.61 -13.75 -17.64
C GLY A 652 -30.68 -14.89 -16.61
N PRO A 653 -29.74 -15.86 -16.66
CA PRO A 653 -29.63 -16.92 -15.65
C PRO A 653 -29.24 -16.34 -14.28
N SER A 654 -29.43 -17.13 -13.22
CA SER A 654 -29.00 -16.76 -11.86
C SER A 654 -27.48 -16.74 -11.73
N ASP A 655 -26.98 -15.74 -11.01
CA ASP A 655 -25.56 -15.49 -10.76
C ASP A 655 -24.94 -16.54 -9.82
N VAL A 656 -25.76 -17.16 -8.96
CA VAL A 656 -25.45 -18.39 -8.21
C VAL A 656 -26.70 -19.27 -8.14
N THR A 657 -26.60 -20.57 -8.44
CA THR A 657 -27.80 -21.46 -8.50
C THR A 657 -28.13 -22.21 -7.20
N GLY A 658 -27.22 -22.26 -6.23
CA GLY A 658 -27.42 -22.85 -4.90
C GLY A 658 -27.12 -21.89 -3.74
N PRO A 659 -27.16 -22.36 -2.48
CA PRO A 659 -27.00 -21.49 -1.32
C PRO A 659 -25.62 -20.81 -1.25
N LEU A 660 -25.59 -19.50 -0.99
CA LEU A 660 -24.37 -18.69 -1.02
C LEU A 660 -23.91 -18.28 0.39
N LEU A 661 -22.73 -18.75 0.82
CA LEU A 661 -22.08 -18.39 2.08
C LEU A 661 -20.92 -17.41 1.85
N ILE A 662 -21.10 -16.14 2.21
CA ILE A 662 -20.05 -15.10 2.15
C ILE A 662 -19.31 -15.05 3.48
N SER A 663 -18.17 -15.74 3.54
CA SER A 663 -17.35 -15.89 4.74
C SER A 663 -16.42 -14.70 5.03
N ASN A 664 -15.97 -14.01 3.99
CA ASN A 664 -15.26 -12.74 4.08
C ASN A 664 -15.41 -11.98 2.76
N GLY A 665 -15.43 -10.66 2.84
CA GLY A 665 -15.42 -9.76 1.68
C GLY A 665 -16.57 -8.76 1.69
N ASP A 666 -16.44 -7.75 0.85
CA ASP A 666 -17.51 -6.79 0.58
C ASP A 666 -18.37 -7.28 -0.58
N ILE A 667 -19.69 -7.29 -0.43
CA ILE A 667 -20.63 -7.62 -1.50
C ILE A 667 -21.08 -6.30 -2.13
N ALA A 668 -20.85 -6.11 -3.42
CA ALA A 668 -21.21 -4.89 -4.15
C ALA A 668 -21.83 -5.27 -5.51
N PRO A 669 -23.16 -5.37 -5.63
CA PRO A 669 -23.83 -5.94 -6.81
C PRO A 669 -23.43 -5.31 -8.16
N GLY A 670 -23.16 -4.00 -8.23
CA GLY A 670 -22.59 -3.33 -9.41
C GLY A 670 -21.12 -2.89 -9.30
N GLY A 671 -20.40 -3.32 -8.26
CA GLY A 671 -19.02 -2.92 -7.99
C GLY A 671 -18.91 -1.43 -7.59
N THR A 672 -18.50 -0.57 -8.53
CA THR A 672 -18.44 0.90 -8.36
C THR A 672 -19.59 1.64 -9.05
N GLY A 673 -20.48 0.89 -9.69
CA GLY A 673 -21.75 1.37 -10.21
C GLY A 673 -22.91 0.63 -9.53
N THR A 674 -24.13 0.93 -9.95
CA THR A 674 -25.30 0.16 -9.54
C THR A 674 -25.37 -1.14 -10.33
N GLY A 675 -25.84 -2.20 -9.70
CA GLY A 675 -26.06 -3.50 -10.32
C GLY A 675 -27.13 -4.32 -9.61
N LYS A 676 -27.36 -5.52 -10.12
CA LYS A 676 -28.29 -6.49 -9.57
C LYS A 676 -27.61 -7.84 -9.54
N MET A 677 -27.60 -8.46 -8.38
CA MET A 677 -27.14 -9.84 -8.18
C MET A 677 -28.36 -10.74 -7.96
N VAL A 678 -28.49 -11.79 -8.75
CA VAL A 678 -29.65 -12.70 -8.78
C VAL A 678 -29.24 -14.08 -8.29
N LEU A 679 -29.48 -14.34 -7.01
CA LEU A 679 -29.25 -15.64 -6.39
C LEU A 679 -30.50 -16.51 -6.58
N ASN A 680 -30.31 -17.80 -6.90
CA ASN A 680 -31.44 -18.72 -6.92
C ASN A 680 -31.89 -19.02 -5.48
N ALA A 681 -31.01 -19.62 -4.66
CA ALA A 681 -31.31 -20.03 -3.29
C ALA A 681 -30.81 -19.02 -2.23
N GLY A 682 -31.04 -19.35 -0.96
CA GLY A 682 -30.73 -18.51 0.20
C GLY A 682 -29.26 -18.11 0.38
N MET A 683 -29.04 -17.08 1.20
CA MET A 683 -27.73 -16.43 1.39
C MET A 683 -27.37 -16.30 2.87
N PHE A 684 -26.11 -16.53 3.21
CA PHE A 684 -25.55 -16.38 4.56
C PHE A 684 -24.33 -15.44 4.51
N ILE A 685 -24.36 -14.35 5.28
CA ILE A 685 -23.29 -13.34 5.33
C ILE A 685 -22.66 -13.35 6.74
N GLN A 686 -21.35 -13.56 6.85
CA GLN A 686 -20.62 -13.55 8.13
C GLN A 686 -20.26 -12.13 8.59
N SER A 687 -19.93 -11.96 9.88
CA SER A 687 -19.56 -10.67 10.50
C SER A 687 -18.27 -10.05 9.95
N SER A 688 -17.41 -10.87 9.37
CA SER A 688 -16.21 -10.51 8.60
C SER A 688 -16.51 -9.86 7.23
N SER A 689 -17.78 -9.81 6.82
CA SER A 689 -18.21 -9.37 5.50
C SER A 689 -19.04 -8.08 5.57
N SER A 690 -19.18 -7.40 4.43
CA SER A 690 -20.07 -6.25 4.26
C SER A 690 -21.00 -6.40 3.07
N LEU A 691 -22.09 -5.62 3.06
CA LEU A 691 -22.86 -5.29 1.88
C LEU A 691 -22.70 -3.79 1.63
N THR A 692 -22.22 -3.42 0.45
CA THR A 692 -22.19 -2.05 -0.05
C THR A 692 -23.31 -1.87 -1.08
N VAL A 693 -24.08 -0.78 -0.96
CA VAL A 693 -25.16 -0.45 -1.90
C VAL A 693 -25.09 0.98 -2.42
N ASP A 694 -24.91 1.12 -3.72
CA ASP A 694 -25.07 2.37 -4.47
C ASP A 694 -26.56 2.72 -4.64
N LEU A 695 -26.97 3.92 -4.21
CA LEU A 695 -28.35 4.42 -4.24
C LEU A 695 -28.43 5.74 -5.05
N LYS A 696 -28.43 5.64 -6.38
CA LYS A 696 -28.30 6.77 -7.33
C LYS A 696 -29.60 7.13 -8.07
N GLY A 697 -30.69 6.38 -7.86
CA GLY A 697 -31.98 6.53 -8.54
C GLY A 697 -33.01 5.49 -8.09
N THR A 698 -34.18 5.43 -8.72
CA THR A 698 -35.30 4.55 -8.32
C THR A 698 -35.37 3.19 -9.05
N ALA A 699 -34.60 3.01 -10.14
CA ALA A 699 -34.62 1.78 -10.93
C ALA A 699 -33.73 0.69 -10.30
N VAL A 700 -34.24 -0.55 -10.22
CA VAL A 700 -33.43 -1.71 -9.79
C VAL A 700 -32.27 -1.93 -10.78
N GLY A 701 -31.05 -2.10 -10.26
CA GLY A 701 -29.86 -2.43 -11.04
C GLY A 701 -29.24 -1.27 -11.82
N THR A 702 -30.04 -0.33 -12.31
CA THR A 702 -29.57 0.83 -13.09
C THR A 702 -29.71 2.18 -12.37
N GLY A 703 -30.43 2.20 -11.25
CA GLY A 703 -30.53 3.33 -10.33
C GLY A 703 -30.11 2.97 -8.90
N TYR A 704 -30.23 1.72 -8.47
CA TYR A 704 -29.70 1.28 -7.17
C TYR A 704 -29.34 -0.21 -7.12
N ASP A 705 -28.43 -0.56 -6.21
CA ASP A 705 -28.00 -1.94 -5.96
C ASP A 705 -29.08 -2.81 -5.31
N GLN A 706 -29.22 -4.04 -5.82
CA GLN A 706 -30.12 -5.05 -5.25
C GLN A 706 -29.51 -6.45 -5.33
N ILE A 707 -29.60 -7.20 -4.23
CA ILE A 707 -29.54 -8.67 -4.26
C ILE A 707 -30.98 -9.18 -4.35
N ALA A 708 -31.27 -10.13 -5.24
CA ALA A 708 -32.57 -10.76 -5.36
C ALA A 708 -32.45 -12.28 -5.22
N ILE A 709 -33.32 -12.89 -4.40
CA ILE A 709 -33.40 -14.33 -4.20
C ILE A 709 -34.74 -14.84 -4.73
N ILE A 710 -34.67 -15.76 -5.71
CA ILE A 710 -35.82 -16.09 -6.56
C ILE A 710 -36.47 -17.46 -6.30
N ASN A 711 -35.79 -18.38 -5.62
CA ASN A 711 -36.34 -19.70 -5.29
C ASN A 711 -37.21 -19.64 -4.01
N PRO A 712 -38.44 -20.19 -4.02
CA PRO A 712 -39.34 -20.17 -2.87
C PRO A 712 -38.78 -20.71 -1.54
N ALA A 713 -39.33 -20.19 -0.43
CA ALA A 713 -38.95 -20.54 0.94
C ALA A 713 -37.44 -20.40 1.26
N SER A 714 -36.75 -19.46 0.62
CA SER A 714 -35.32 -19.21 0.85
C SER A 714 -35.06 -18.35 2.08
N ALA A 715 -34.00 -18.69 2.84
CA ALA A 715 -33.59 -17.92 4.01
C ALA A 715 -32.40 -16.99 3.69
N VAL A 716 -32.44 -15.78 4.25
CA VAL A 716 -31.27 -14.88 4.36
C VAL A 716 -30.84 -14.81 5.80
N THR A 717 -29.55 -14.99 6.08
CA THR A 717 -29.00 -14.86 7.43
C THR A 717 -27.81 -13.91 7.42
N ILE A 718 -27.93 -12.82 8.17
CA ILE A 718 -26.91 -11.78 8.29
C ILE A 718 -26.31 -11.90 9.69
N ASN A 719 -25.17 -12.58 9.81
CA ASN A 719 -24.54 -12.86 11.09
C ASN A 719 -23.68 -11.66 11.56
N GLY A 720 -24.30 -10.49 11.71
CA GLY A 720 -23.63 -9.27 12.16
C GLY A 720 -22.71 -8.61 11.13
N ALA A 721 -22.96 -8.83 9.83
CA ALA A 721 -22.25 -8.15 8.75
C ALA A 721 -22.48 -6.62 8.75
N THR A 722 -21.59 -5.85 8.12
CA THR A 722 -21.74 -4.39 8.01
C THR A 722 -22.55 -3.99 6.77
N LEU A 723 -23.37 -2.93 6.86
CA LEU A 723 -24.07 -2.33 5.72
C LEU A 723 -23.52 -0.92 5.44
N TYR A 724 -22.95 -0.72 4.25
CA TYR A 724 -22.51 0.58 3.73
C TYR A 724 -23.48 1.09 2.67
N ILE A 725 -23.75 2.39 2.66
CA ILE A 725 -24.72 3.04 1.75
C ILE A 725 -24.06 4.21 1.03
N ASN A 726 -23.98 4.12 -0.29
CA ASN A 726 -23.40 5.11 -1.18
C ASN A 726 -24.50 5.83 -1.98
N ASN A 727 -25.08 6.90 -1.46
CA ASN A 727 -26.09 7.67 -2.21
C ASN A 727 -25.46 8.74 -3.12
N ASP A 728 -26.22 9.19 -4.13
CA ASP A 728 -25.83 10.37 -4.91
C ASP A 728 -26.10 11.66 -4.11
N SER A 729 -25.04 12.36 -3.73
CA SER A 729 -25.12 13.64 -3.03
C SER A 729 -25.64 14.80 -3.90
N ALA A 730 -25.60 14.66 -5.24
CA ALA A 730 -26.19 15.63 -6.16
C ALA A 730 -27.71 15.44 -6.34
N ASN A 731 -28.20 14.20 -6.21
CA ASN A 731 -29.62 13.85 -6.31
C ASN A 731 -30.05 13.03 -5.08
N PRO A 732 -30.06 13.62 -3.86
CA PRO A 732 -30.31 12.88 -2.64
C PRO A 732 -31.72 12.24 -2.64
N PRO A 733 -31.84 10.96 -2.25
CA PRO A 733 -33.11 10.25 -2.17
C PRO A 733 -34.23 11.03 -1.48
N LEU A 734 -35.45 10.99 -2.03
CA LEU A 734 -36.59 11.75 -1.52
C LEU A 734 -37.23 11.10 -0.28
N VAL A 735 -37.77 11.92 0.64
CA VAL A 735 -38.53 11.41 1.79
C VAL A 735 -39.72 10.57 1.33
N GLY A 736 -39.84 9.36 1.89
CA GLY A 736 -40.83 8.35 1.49
C GLY A 736 -40.33 7.37 0.42
N GLN A 737 -39.20 7.62 -0.24
CA GLN A 737 -38.57 6.70 -1.19
C GLN A 737 -38.13 5.41 -0.48
N ARG A 738 -38.21 4.29 -1.20
CA ARG A 738 -37.89 2.95 -0.68
C ARG A 738 -36.88 2.27 -1.60
N TYR A 739 -35.86 1.67 -1.01
CA TYR A 739 -34.86 0.85 -1.69
C TYR A 739 -34.95 -0.57 -1.16
N ARG A 740 -35.31 -1.52 -2.02
CA ARG A 740 -35.32 -2.95 -1.68
C ARG A 740 -33.94 -3.53 -1.98
N ILE A 741 -33.04 -3.42 -1.02
CA ILE A 741 -31.63 -3.81 -1.17
C ILE A 741 -31.44 -5.33 -1.13
N ILE A 742 -32.33 -6.05 -0.46
CA ILE A 742 -32.48 -7.50 -0.61
C ILE A 742 -33.96 -7.81 -0.92
N ASP A 743 -34.18 -8.43 -2.07
CA ASP A 743 -35.48 -8.84 -2.62
C ASP A 743 -35.71 -10.33 -2.38
N LEU A 744 -36.76 -10.66 -1.64
CA LEU A 744 -37.20 -12.01 -1.31
C LEU A 744 -38.53 -12.27 -2.05
N VAL A 745 -38.40 -12.76 -3.28
CA VAL A 745 -39.49 -12.77 -4.27
C VAL A 745 -40.69 -13.63 -3.82
N ASP A 746 -40.46 -14.66 -3.00
CA ASP A 746 -41.48 -15.58 -2.52
C ASP A 746 -41.96 -15.28 -1.07
N PRO A 747 -43.28 -15.23 -0.81
CA PRO A 747 -43.85 -14.98 0.52
C PRO A 747 -43.54 -16.00 1.65
N GLN A 748 -42.88 -17.13 1.40
CA GLN A 748 -42.39 -18.04 2.46
C GLN A 748 -40.90 -17.84 2.78
N SER A 749 -40.20 -16.99 2.03
CA SER A 749 -38.83 -16.58 2.34
C SER A 749 -38.77 -15.67 3.58
N PHE A 750 -37.59 -15.56 4.19
CA PHE A 750 -37.38 -14.73 5.39
C PHE A 750 -35.93 -14.29 5.59
N CYS A 751 -35.74 -13.10 6.19
CA CYS A 751 -34.47 -12.65 6.73
C CYS A 751 -34.41 -12.92 8.25
N ASN A 752 -33.45 -13.75 8.69
CA ASN A 752 -33.34 -14.24 10.07
C ASN A 752 -32.83 -13.18 11.06
N THR A 753 -31.89 -12.34 10.64
CA THR A 753 -31.07 -11.51 11.53
C THR A 753 -30.65 -10.19 10.87
N PRO A 754 -30.39 -9.12 11.63
CA PRO A 754 -30.03 -7.81 11.10
C PRO A 754 -28.55 -7.62 10.77
N PHE A 755 -28.23 -6.58 9.98
CA PHE A 755 -26.89 -6.00 9.88
C PHE A 755 -26.45 -5.34 11.21
N ALA A 756 -25.15 -5.29 11.44
CA ALA A 756 -24.56 -4.61 12.60
C ALA A 756 -24.94 -3.12 12.62
N GLY A 757 -25.43 -2.63 13.77
CA GLY A 757 -25.90 -1.24 13.92
C GLY A 757 -27.28 -0.93 13.32
N TRP A 758 -27.94 -1.92 12.71
CA TRP A 758 -29.21 -1.74 11.97
C TRP A 758 -30.31 -2.73 12.45
N PRO A 759 -30.82 -2.62 13.69
CA PRO A 759 -31.92 -3.46 14.17
C PRO A 759 -33.23 -3.21 13.38
N GLU A 760 -34.21 -4.12 13.49
CA GLU A 760 -35.55 -3.95 12.88
C GLU A 760 -36.19 -2.61 13.29
N GLY A 761 -36.54 -1.79 12.31
CA GLY A 761 -37.09 -0.46 12.53
C GLY A 761 -36.08 0.59 13.03
N GLY A 762 -34.79 0.25 13.12
CA GLY A 762 -33.72 1.19 13.42
C GLY A 762 -33.47 2.17 12.27
N SER A 763 -32.81 3.29 12.59
CA SER A 763 -32.47 4.33 11.62
C SER A 763 -31.03 4.81 11.78
N GLN A 764 -30.40 5.17 10.66
CA GLN A 764 -29.10 5.84 10.61
C GLN A 764 -29.16 6.97 9.57
N THR A 765 -28.39 8.04 9.78
CA THR A 765 -28.17 9.08 8.77
C THR A 765 -26.85 8.82 8.05
N VAL A 766 -26.90 8.63 6.73
CA VAL A 766 -25.73 8.45 5.87
C VAL A 766 -25.79 9.50 4.76
N ASN A 767 -24.70 10.28 4.60
CA ASN A 767 -24.60 11.36 3.63
C ASN A 767 -25.85 12.28 3.61
N GLY A 768 -26.30 12.70 4.80
CA GLY A 768 -27.46 13.57 4.96
C GLY A 768 -28.82 12.96 4.65
N VAL A 769 -28.93 11.64 4.47
CA VAL A 769 -30.20 10.94 4.28
C VAL A 769 -30.43 9.97 5.45
N THR A 770 -31.55 10.12 6.15
CA THR A 770 -31.92 9.26 7.27
C THR A 770 -32.76 8.08 6.77
N TYR A 771 -32.10 6.93 6.63
CA TYR A 771 -32.75 5.68 6.28
C TYR A 771 -33.25 4.97 7.54
N LYS A 772 -34.47 4.46 7.47
CA LYS A 772 -35.03 3.50 8.42
C LYS A 772 -35.11 2.13 7.76
N ILE A 773 -34.54 1.10 8.39
CA ILE A 773 -34.53 -0.26 7.84
C ILE A 773 -35.74 -1.06 8.33
N THR A 774 -36.20 -1.99 7.50
CA THR A 774 -37.01 -3.14 7.93
C THR A 774 -36.57 -4.39 7.19
N TYR A 775 -36.56 -5.52 7.88
CA TYR A 775 -36.31 -6.88 7.41
C TYR A 775 -37.64 -7.65 7.26
N LYS A 776 -38.74 -6.92 7.05
CA LYS A 776 -40.13 -7.39 6.95
C LYS A 776 -40.89 -6.64 5.85
N GLY A 777 -40.18 -6.22 4.82
CA GLY A 777 -40.75 -5.49 3.68
C GLY A 777 -41.54 -6.38 2.72
N GLY A 778 -42.33 -5.70 1.86
CA GLY A 778 -42.92 -6.23 0.63
C GLY A 778 -43.46 -7.66 0.69
N THR A 779 -42.90 -8.52 -0.15
CA THR A 779 -43.10 -9.98 -0.12
C THR A 779 -41.92 -10.63 0.58
N GLY A 780 -42.10 -11.83 1.15
CA GLY A 780 -40.97 -12.65 1.62
C GLY A 780 -40.10 -12.04 2.72
N ASN A 781 -40.55 -10.98 3.39
CA ASN A 781 -39.78 -10.23 4.38
C ASN A 781 -38.54 -9.53 3.79
N ASP A 782 -38.72 -8.85 2.66
CA ASP A 782 -37.71 -8.01 1.98
C ASP A 782 -36.91 -7.11 2.95
N VAL A 783 -35.63 -6.90 2.65
CA VAL A 783 -34.81 -5.89 3.37
C VAL A 783 -34.92 -4.56 2.64
N VAL A 784 -35.62 -3.62 3.27
CA VAL A 784 -36.00 -2.32 2.69
C VAL A 784 -35.48 -1.17 3.52
N LEU A 785 -34.74 -0.26 2.87
CA LEU A 785 -34.41 1.06 3.40
C LEU A 785 -35.51 2.06 2.99
N LEU A 786 -36.22 2.60 3.98
CA LEU A 786 -37.16 3.71 3.81
C LEU A 786 -36.46 5.03 4.12
N VAL A 787 -36.46 5.98 3.20
CA VAL A 787 -36.01 7.35 3.46
C VAL A 787 -37.03 8.06 4.33
N THR A 788 -36.63 8.43 5.55
CA THR A 788 -37.52 9.05 6.56
C THR A 788 -37.26 10.54 6.77
N ALA A 789 -36.02 10.99 6.56
CA ALA A 789 -35.67 12.40 6.50
C ALA A 789 -34.51 12.62 5.52
N VAL A 790 -34.39 13.85 5.04
CA VAL A 790 -33.22 14.35 4.30
C VAL A 790 -32.80 15.65 4.97
N SER A 791 -31.54 15.73 5.36
CA SER A 791 -30.95 16.92 5.96
C SER A 791 -31.01 18.09 4.98
N ASN A 792 -31.85 19.08 5.28
CA ASN A 792 -31.99 20.27 4.45
C ASN A 792 -31.73 21.54 5.26
N ALA A 793 -31.17 22.54 4.60
CA ALA A 793 -30.99 23.88 5.14
C ALA A 793 -31.24 24.89 4.01
N THR A 794 -32.16 25.82 4.24
CA THR A 794 -32.53 26.86 3.28
C THR A 794 -32.46 28.21 3.97
N VAL A 795 -31.79 29.16 3.34
CA VAL A 795 -31.77 30.55 3.79
C VAL A 795 -33.08 31.22 3.35
N THR A 796 -33.72 31.96 4.25
CA THR A 796 -34.99 32.63 4.01
C THR A 796 -35.00 34.03 4.66
N ASN A 797 -36.06 34.80 4.43
CA ASN A 797 -36.29 36.11 5.06
C ASN A 797 -35.12 37.11 4.94
N LEU A 798 -34.48 37.19 3.76
CA LEU A 798 -33.32 38.08 3.52
C LEU A 798 -33.62 39.59 3.65
N GLY A 799 -34.86 39.97 3.94
CA GLY A 799 -35.33 41.35 4.05
C GLY A 799 -35.50 42.08 2.71
N PRO A 800 -36.11 43.27 2.71
CA PRO A 800 -36.25 44.10 1.51
C PRO A 800 -34.88 44.49 0.96
N THR A 801 -34.83 44.78 -0.35
CA THR A 801 -33.64 45.26 -1.08
C THR A 801 -32.87 46.29 -0.25
N LEU A 802 -31.60 46.03 0.00
CA LEU A 802 -30.73 46.97 0.70
C LEU A 802 -30.36 48.12 -0.25
N VAL A 803 -30.25 49.34 0.26
CA VAL A 803 -29.53 50.43 -0.41
C VAL A 803 -28.23 50.64 0.37
N ALA A 804 -27.10 50.46 -0.30
CA ALA A 804 -25.77 50.71 0.25
C ALA A 804 -25.18 51.97 -0.43
N PRO A 805 -24.54 52.88 0.31
CA PRO A 805 -23.83 54.00 -0.29
C PRO A 805 -22.57 53.51 -1.03
N ILE A 806 -22.10 54.29 -2.00
CA ILE A 806 -20.72 54.23 -2.47
C ILE A 806 -19.74 54.58 -1.33
N LYS A 807 -18.48 54.11 -1.45
CA LYS A 807 -17.34 54.38 -0.54
C LYS A 807 -17.44 53.74 0.86
N TYR A 808 -16.87 52.53 1.01
CA TYR A 808 -16.43 51.85 2.25
C TYR A 808 -17.22 52.14 3.55
N GLU A 809 -18.55 51.96 3.55
CA GLU A 809 -19.38 51.90 4.76
C GLU A 809 -20.01 50.49 4.90
N PRO A 810 -19.35 49.55 5.62
CA PRO A 810 -19.74 48.13 5.69
C PRO A 810 -21.16 47.93 6.24
N THR A 811 -22.10 47.65 5.36
CA THR A 811 -23.54 47.62 5.65
C THR A 811 -24.07 46.19 5.70
N VAL A 812 -24.75 45.84 6.80
CA VAL A 812 -25.28 44.48 7.02
C VAL A 812 -26.33 44.12 5.96
N ILE A 813 -26.10 43.03 5.22
CA ILE A 813 -26.89 42.68 4.01
C ILE A 813 -28.27 42.12 4.38
N THR A 814 -28.32 41.36 5.48
CA THR A 814 -29.34 40.32 5.73
C THR A 814 -29.70 40.22 7.22
N SER A 815 -29.86 41.35 7.91
CA SER A 815 -30.16 41.44 9.35
C SER A 815 -31.40 40.67 9.82
N THR A 816 -32.30 40.31 8.92
CA THR A 816 -33.54 39.55 9.17
C THR A 816 -33.49 38.08 8.74
N ALA A 817 -32.40 37.62 8.11
CA ALA A 817 -32.32 36.28 7.52
C ALA A 817 -32.59 35.17 8.54
N THR A 818 -33.32 34.14 8.12
CA THR A 818 -33.67 32.96 8.92
C THR A 818 -33.22 31.69 8.23
N VAL A 819 -32.79 30.70 9.00
CA VAL A 819 -32.37 29.38 8.51
C VAL A 819 -33.45 28.37 8.85
N VAL A 820 -34.03 27.75 7.81
CA VAL A 820 -35.13 26.79 7.93
C VAL A 820 -34.73 25.45 7.32
N GLY A 821 -35.30 24.37 7.87
CA GLY A 821 -34.94 22.99 7.54
C GLY A 821 -34.53 22.21 8.80
N THR A 822 -34.26 20.91 8.62
CA THR A 822 -33.93 19.97 9.70
C THR A 822 -32.52 19.40 9.60
N GLY A 823 -31.66 19.98 8.76
CA GLY A 823 -30.28 19.52 8.57
C GLY A 823 -29.37 19.77 9.76
N ASN A 824 -28.26 19.03 9.80
CA ASN A 824 -27.22 19.21 10.80
C ASN A 824 -26.48 20.55 10.59
N PHE A 825 -26.41 21.38 11.64
CA PHE A 825 -25.69 22.67 11.62
C PHE A 825 -24.30 22.60 12.24
N ALA A 826 -24.00 21.55 13.02
CA ALA A 826 -22.65 21.29 13.51
C ALA A 826 -21.74 20.88 12.34
N ASN A 827 -20.56 21.49 12.23
CA ASN A 827 -19.64 21.36 11.08
C ASN A 827 -20.22 21.83 9.72
N SER A 828 -21.35 22.53 9.69
CA SER A 828 -21.92 23.10 8.47
C SER A 828 -21.04 24.17 7.83
N LYS A 829 -21.38 24.60 6.61
CA LYS A 829 -20.67 25.65 5.88
C LYS A 829 -21.66 26.65 5.29
N LEU A 830 -21.42 27.94 5.49
CA LEU A 830 -22.14 29.05 4.84
C LEU A 830 -21.25 29.64 3.75
N GLU A 831 -21.81 29.83 2.56
CA GLU A 831 -21.18 30.44 1.39
C GLU A 831 -21.97 31.66 0.96
N VAL A 832 -21.30 32.80 0.80
CA VAL A 832 -21.89 34.06 0.34
C VAL A 832 -21.01 34.70 -0.73
N TRP A 833 -21.60 35.08 -1.88
CA TRP A 833 -20.87 35.66 -3.00
C TRP A 833 -21.75 36.62 -3.81
N ILE A 834 -21.15 37.38 -4.72
CA ILE A 834 -21.87 38.33 -5.58
C ILE A 834 -21.88 37.79 -7.01
N GLN A 835 -23.06 37.41 -7.51
CA GLN A 835 -23.18 36.75 -8.83
C GLN A 835 -22.81 37.67 -10.00
N ASN A 836 -22.93 38.99 -9.80
CA ASN A 836 -22.57 40.03 -10.75
C ASN A 836 -21.66 41.10 -10.10
N GLY A 837 -20.77 40.67 -9.21
CA GLY A 837 -19.81 41.56 -8.54
C GLY A 837 -18.74 42.09 -9.50
N VAL A 838 -18.25 43.29 -9.20
CA VAL A 838 -17.04 43.88 -9.78
C VAL A 838 -15.96 44.01 -8.70
N TYR A 839 -14.69 44.19 -9.09
CA TYR A 839 -13.57 44.18 -8.14
C TYR A 839 -13.69 45.17 -6.96
N SER A 840 -14.48 46.24 -7.10
CA SER A 840 -14.74 47.18 -6.01
C SER A 840 -15.79 46.73 -4.99
N ASP A 841 -16.49 45.62 -5.20
CA ASP A 841 -17.46 45.06 -4.25
C ASP A 841 -16.78 44.14 -3.23
N TRP A 842 -17.09 44.32 -1.94
CA TRP A 842 -16.43 43.62 -0.83
C TRP A 842 -17.46 42.94 0.10
N LEU A 843 -17.17 41.70 0.50
CA LEU A 843 -17.92 40.93 1.50
C LEU A 843 -17.04 40.63 2.72
N ALA A 844 -17.55 40.86 3.92
CA ALA A 844 -16.84 40.60 5.17
C ALA A 844 -17.77 40.10 6.29
N GLY A 845 -17.21 39.38 7.28
CA GLY A 845 -17.95 38.84 8.42
C GLY A 845 -18.52 39.87 9.41
N GLY A 846 -18.25 41.16 9.24
CA GLY A 846 -18.77 42.24 10.07
C GLY A 846 -18.54 42.00 11.57
N ARG A 847 -19.62 41.72 12.31
CA ARG A 847 -19.57 41.49 13.78
C ARG A 847 -18.78 40.26 14.21
N VAL A 848 -18.59 39.26 13.34
CA VAL A 848 -17.77 38.07 13.66
C VAL A 848 -16.30 38.20 13.27
N GLY A 849 -15.92 39.31 12.61
CA GLY A 849 -14.53 39.57 12.20
C GLY A 849 -14.04 38.68 11.06
N TRP A 850 -12.76 38.33 11.11
CA TRP A 850 -12.01 37.53 10.14
C TRP A 850 -11.20 36.45 10.87
N GLY A 851 -11.05 35.27 10.27
CA GLY A 851 -10.39 34.13 10.91
C GLY A 851 -11.32 33.40 11.88
N THR A 852 -10.82 32.95 13.03
CA THR A 852 -11.61 32.19 14.01
C THR A 852 -12.61 33.07 14.74
N PHE A 853 -13.91 32.77 14.61
CA PHE A 853 -14.98 33.52 15.27
C PHE A 853 -15.52 32.81 16.52
N TYR A 854 -15.96 33.63 17.48
CA TYR A 854 -16.45 33.22 18.79
C TYR A 854 -17.86 33.78 19.01
N ILE A 855 -18.76 32.95 19.55
CA ILE A 855 -20.10 33.35 20.01
C ILE A 855 -20.21 32.94 21.48
N ASP A 856 -20.63 33.88 22.33
CA ASP A 856 -20.68 33.73 23.80
C ASP A 856 -19.37 33.19 24.42
N GLY A 857 -18.23 33.58 23.84
CA GLY A 857 -16.88 33.16 24.27
C GLY A 857 -16.43 31.78 23.79
N VAL A 858 -17.29 31.02 23.11
CA VAL A 858 -16.97 29.69 22.54
C VAL A 858 -16.59 29.84 21.08
N ALA A 859 -15.49 29.21 20.64
CA ALA A 859 -15.12 29.16 19.23
C ALA A 859 -16.14 28.35 18.43
N LYS A 860 -16.72 28.94 17.37
CA LYS A 860 -17.80 28.32 16.57
C LYS A 860 -17.40 27.98 15.14
N GLY A 861 -16.33 28.57 14.61
CA GLY A 861 -15.85 28.31 13.25
C GLY A 861 -14.74 29.27 12.81
N THR A 862 -14.43 29.23 11.52
CA THR A 862 -13.57 30.21 10.82
C THR A 862 -14.33 30.88 9.68
N ILE A 863 -14.02 32.15 9.40
CA ILE A 863 -14.66 32.95 8.34
C ILE A 863 -13.62 33.72 7.51
N THR A 864 -13.84 33.80 6.21
CA THR A 864 -13.02 34.60 5.27
C THR A 864 -13.67 35.96 4.95
N ASP A 865 -12.90 36.82 4.32
CA ASP A 865 -13.33 37.88 3.42
C ASP A 865 -13.58 37.34 1.99
N ALA A 866 -14.06 38.19 1.08
CA ALA A 866 -14.10 37.97 -0.37
C ALA A 866 -14.25 39.28 -1.17
N GLU A 867 -13.56 39.37 -2.31
CA GLU A 867 -13.62 40.52 -3.24
C GLU A 867 -14.35 40.14 -4.56
N GLY A 868 -15.15 41.06 -5.10
CA GLY A 868 -15.84 40.93 -6.39
C GLY A 868 -16.75 39.70 -6.49
N THR A 869 -16.31 38.67 -7.21
CA THR A 869 -17.06 37.41 -7.44
C THR A 869 -16.56 36.23 -6.61
N GLU A 870 -15.62 36.46 -5.69
CA GLU A 870 -15.14 35.42 -4.77
C GLU A 870 -16.20 35.02 -3.72
N ILE A 871 -15.99 33.88 -3.05
CA ILE A 871 -16.95 33.29 -2.13
C ILE A 871 -16.46 33.44 -0.69
N LEU A 872 -17.10 34.34 0.06
CA LEU A 872 -16.96 34.41 1.51
C LEU A 872 -17.45 33.08 2.09
N THR A 873 -16.57 32.41 2.83
CA THR A 873 -16.84 31.09 3.41
C THR A 873 -16.76 31.17 4.92
N ALA A 874 -17.84 30.80 5.61
CA ALA A 874 -17.83 30.54 7.04
C ALA A 874 -17.97 29.02 7.28
N GLN A 875 -16.91 28.39 7.77
CA GLN A 875 -16.86 26.98 8.13
C GLN A 875 -17.10 26.84 9.63
N PHE A 876 -18.23 26.23 10.00
CA PHE A 876 -18.60 25.99 11.38
C PHE A 876 -17.91 24.72 11.92
N ASN A 877 -17.90 24.56 13.25
CA ASN A 877 -17.36 23.39 13.94
C ASN A 877 -18.47 22.58 14.65
N ALA A 878 -18.06 21.53 15.37
CA ALA A 878 -18.98 20.59 16.03
C ALA A 878 -19.87 21.20 17.13
N ASN A 879 -19.59 22.43 17.59
CA ASN A 879 -20.33 23.13 18.65
C ASN A 879 -21.35 24.15 18.10
N ALA A 880 -21.55 24.22 16.79
CA ALA A 880 -22.45 25.17 16.14
C ALA A 880 -23.90 24.66 16.06
N THR A 881 -24.85 25.51 16.43
CA THR A 881 -26.30 25.30 16.26
C THR A 881 -26.81 26.12 15.06
N ARG A 882 -28.08 25.93 14.72
CA ARG A 882 -28.79 26.73 13.71
C ARG A 882 -28.74 28.22 14.02
N GLU A 883 -28.83 28.58 15.30
CA GLU A 883 -28.85 29.94 15.81
C GLU A 883 -27.46 30.61 15.68
N ASP A 884 -26.37 29.85 15.80
CA ASP A 884 -25.02 30.35 15.46
C ASP A 884 -24.90 30.67 13.95
N VAL A 885 -25.45 29.81 13.09
CA VAL A 885 -25.47 30.04 11.63
C VAL A 885 -26.32 31.27 11.29
N GLU A 886 -27.46 31.44 11.96
CA GLU A 886 -28.27 32.66 11.87
C GLU A 886 -27.53 33.91 12.38
N TYR A 887 -26.72 33.81 13.44
CA TYR A 887 -25.92 34.92 13.95
C TYR A 887 -24.85 35.36 12.95
N VAL A 888 -24.13 34.41 12.34
CA VAL A 888 -23.11 34.70 11.33
C VAL A 888 -23.73 35.31 10.07
N ILE A 889 -24.78 34.72 9.50
CA ILE A 889 -25.39 35.25 8.27
C ILE A 889 -26.03 36.64 8.45
N ARG A 890 -26.53 36.94 9.66
CA ARG A 890 -27.00 38.30 10.05
C ARG A 890 -25.87 39.28 10.35
N SER A 891 -24.62 38.82 10.44
CA SER A 891 -23.44 39.64 10.71
C SER A 891 -22.69 40.09 9.45
N ILE A 892 -22.90 39.42 8.31
CA ILE A 892 -22.18 39.68 7.06
C ILE A 892 -22.54 41.07 6.50
N THR A 893 -21.50 41.81 6.10
CA THR A 893 -21.57 43.17 5.55
C THR A 893 -21.12 43.21 4.09
N TYR A 894 -21.79 44.05 3.30
CA TYR A 894 -21.36 44.49 1.97
C TYR A 894 -20.79 45.90 2.04
N ALA A 895 -19.77 46.18 1.24
CA ALA A 895 -19.28 47.53 0.94
C ALA A 895 -18.92 47.64 -0.55
N ASN A 896 -18.86 48.86 -1.07
CA ASN A 896 -18.21 49.14 -2.35
C ASN A 896 -17.10 50.20 -2.17
N SER A 897 -15.96 50.00 -2.82
CA SER A 897 -14.74 50.80 -2.66
C SER A 897 -14.50 51.88 -3.73
N ASP A 898 -15.38 51.99 -4.73
CA ASP A 898 -15.24 52.84 -5.91
C ASP A 898 -16.06 54.13 -5.75
N ASP A 899 -15.40 55.29 -5.91
CA ASP A 899 -16.02 56.61 -5.86
C ASP A 899 -16.92 56.92 -7.07
N SER A 900 -16.89 56.05 -8.09
CA SER A 900 -17.65 56.11 -9.35
C SER A 900 -18.44 54.82 -9.64
N ALA A 901 -18.74 54.04 -8.59
CA ALA A 901 -19.27 52.69 -8.70
C ALA A 901 -20.53 52.57 -9.58
N SER A 902 -20.60 51.48 -10.37
CA SER A 902 -21.80 51.15 -11.14
C SER A 902 -23.02 50.99 -10.23
N LEU A 903 -24.05 51.80 -10.44
CA LEU A 903 -25.33 51.77 -9.70
C LEU A 903 -26.22 50.56 -10.04
N THR A 904 -25.71 49.57 -10.77
CA THR A 904 -26.45 48.34 -11.12
C THR A 904 -26.71 47.47 -9.88
N PRO A 905 -27.92 46.89 -9.72
CA PRO A 905 -28.25 46.02 -8.59
C PRO A 905 -27.26 44.84 -8.45
N ARG A 906 -26.67 44.68 -7.26
CA ARG A 906 -25.84 43.52 -6.93
C ARG A 906 -26.69 42.38 -6.40
N GLN A 907 -26.38 41.17 -6.88
CA GLN A 907 -27.07 39.93 -6.56
C GLN A 907 -26.23 39.13 -5.59
N ILE A 908 -26.42 39.38 -4.29
CA ILE A 908 -25.73 38.64 -3.23
C ILE A 908 -26.42 37.29 -3.07
N ALA A 909 -25.72 36.22 -3.41
CA ALA A 909 -26.20 34.84 -3.30
C ALA A 909 -25.72 34.21 -1.99
N PHE A 910 -26.61 33.43 -1.37
CA PHE A 910 -26.37 32.72 -0.12
C PHE A 910 -26.67 31.23 -0.28
N ARG A 911 -25.79 30.36 0.22
CA ARG A 911 -26.01 28.91 0.31
C ARG A 911 -25.50 28.39 1.66
N ILE A 912 -26.21 27.40 2.24
CA ILE A 912 -25.72 26.62 3.38
C ILE A 912 -25.54 25.18 2.91
N THR A 913 -24.40 24.57 3.24
CA THR A 913 -24.20 23.12 3.20
C THR A 913 -24.28 22.59 4.63
N THR A 914 -25.08 21.55 4.87
CA THR A 914 -25.20 20.93 6.20
C THR A 914 -23.90 20.25 6.62
N GLY A 915 -23.75 19.95 7.92
CA GLY A 915 -22.68 19.10 8.44
C GLY A 915 -22.69 17.67 7.87
N ASP A 916 -23.79 17.28 7.22
CA ASP A 916 -23.97 16.01 6.52
C ASP A 916 -23.71 16.14 5.00
N PHE A 917 -23.06 17.24 4.58
CA PHE A 917 -22.66 17.59 3.22
C PHE A 917 -23.78 17.90 2.21
N VAL A 918 -25.04 18.06 2.63
CA VAL A 918 -26.15 18.41 1.73
C VAL A 918 -26.18 19.91 1.47
N ALA A 919 -26.03 20.31 0.21
CA ALA A 919 -26.08 21.71 -0.21
C ALA A 919 -27.52 22.21 -0.39
N GLY A 920 -27.88 23.29 0.28
CA GLY A 920 -29.17 23.97 0.16
C GLY A 920 -29.35 24.74 -1.16
N PRO A 921 -30.58 25.20 -1.45
CA PRO A 921 -30.86 26.03 -2.61
C PRO A 921 -30.22 27.43 -2.46
N VAL A 922 -29.71 27.97 -3.57
CA VAL A 922 -29.14 29.32 -3.61
C VAL A 922 -30.25 30.35 -3.48
N THR A 923 -30.14 31.25 -2.50
CA THR A 923 -31.12 32.33 -2.26
C THR A 923 -30.46 33.68 -2.51
N ILE A 924 -31.11 34.58 -3.26
CA ILE A 924 -30.52 35.83 -3.75
C ILE A 924 -31.13 37.05 -3.04
N LYS A 925 -30.28 37.96 -2.57
CA LYS A 925 -30.64 39.30 -2.08
C LYS A 925 -30.17 40.36 -3.08
N GLN A 926 -31.05 41.30 -3.39
CA GLN A 926 -30.70 42.50 -4.16
C GLN A 926 -30.12 43.56 -3.21
N VAL A 927 -29.02 44.20 -3.64
CA VAL A 927 -28.45 45.41 -3.05
C VAL A 927 -28.36 46.48 -4.14
N GLN A 928 -28.98 47.64 -3.93
CA GLN A 928 -28.73 48.83 -4.77
C GLN A 928 -27.48 49.53 -4.24
N VAL A 929 -26.66 50.04 -5.16
CA VAL A 929 -25.60 51.02 -4.84
C VAL A 929 -26.18 52.42 -5.07
N SER A 930 -25.86 53.41 -4.22
CA SER A 930 -26.41 54.76 -4.31
C SER A 930 -25.39 55.86 -3.95
N ASP A 931 -25.60 57.02 -4.56
CA ASP A 931 -24.81 58.24 -4.56
C ASP A 931 -25.48 59.40 -3.78
N THR A 932 -26.45 59.13 -2.89
CA THR A 932 -27.15 60.21 -2.16
C THR A 932 -26.24 60.91 -1.13
N PRO A 933 -26.05 62.25 -1.17
CA PRO A 933 -25.17 62.98 -0.26
C PRO A 933 -25.73 63.07 1.18
N THR A 934 -24.85 63.24 2.18
CA THR A 934 -25.26 63.32 3.60
C THR A 934 -24.53 64.42 4.39
N LEU A 935 -25.20 64.95 5.42
CA LEU A 935 -24.66 65.95 6.35
C LEU A 935 -24.49 65.35 7.75
N GLU A 936 -23.35 65.62 8.40
CA GLU A 936 -23.06 65.17 9.76
C GLU A 936 -22.74 66.34 10.70
N LEU A 937 -23.16 66.23 11.97
CA LEU A 937 -22.67 67.10 13.05
C LEU A 937 -21.56 66.36 13.80
N THR A 938 -20.35 66.91 13.77
CA THR A 938 -19.19 66.26 14.41
C THR A 938 -19.11 66.45 15.92
N ALA A 939 -19.86 67.41 16.48
CA ALA A 939 -20.11 67.54 17.91
C ALA A 939 -21.35 68.40 18.18
N GLU A 940 -22.02 68.19 19.32
CA GLU A 940 -23.09 69.04 19.88
C GLU A 940 -22.56 70.35 20.50
N LEU A 941 -21.44 70.88 19.98
CA LEU A 941 -20.81 72.10 20.49
C LEU A 941 -21.60 73.34 20.03
N THR A 942 -21.92 74.20 20.99
CA THR A 942 -22.72 75.40 20.78
C THR A 942 -21.81 76.62 20.65
N SER A 943 -21.82 77.27 19.49
CA SER A 943 -21.15 78.58 19.28
C SER A 943 -21.73 79.63 20.24
N SER A 944 -21.05 80.75 20.47
CA SER A 944 -21.60 81.87 21.26
C SER A 944 -21.49 83.19 20.51
N TYR A 945 -22.60 83.92 20.43
CA TYR A 945 -22.67 85.31 19.98
C TYR A 945 -22.84 86.21 21.21
N THR A 946 -21.99 87.21 21.35
CA THR A 946 -22.08 88.21 22.42
C THR A 946 -22.65 89.51 21.86
N VAL A 947 -23.64 90.08 22.53
CA VAL A 947 -24.31 91.30 22.06
C VAL A 947 -23.32 92.45 21.86
N GLY A 948 -23.37 93.08 20.67
CA GLY A 948 -22.46 94.16 20.27
C GLY A 948 -21.13 93.71 19.66
N PHE A 949 -20.86 92.40 19.56
CA PHE A 949 -19.68 91.85 18.87
C PHE A 949 -20.00 91.49 17.40
N PRO A 950 -18.97 91.25 16.56
CA PRO A 950 -19.16 90.81 15.17
C PRO A 950 -19.93 89.48 15.02
N PRO A 951 -20.48 89.19 13.82
CA PRO A 951 -21.19 87.94 13.55
C PRO A 951 -20.37 86.69 13.88
N SER A 952 -21.03 85.66 14.40
CA SER A 952 -20.41 84.45 14.95
C SER A 952 -20.85 83.20 14.19
N THR A 953 -19.90 82.40 13.72
CA THR A 953 -20.14 81.24 12.84
C THR A 953 -20.92 80.11 13.54
N VAL A 954 -21.94 79.58 12.86
CA VAL A 954 -22.82 78.52 13.39
C VAL A 954 -22.56 77.14 12.74
N SER A 955 -22.04 77.11 11.52
CA SER A 955 -21.77 75.89 10.73
C SER A 955 -20.43 75.20 11.00
N PHE A 956 -19.64 75.67 11.97
CA PHE A 956 -18.24 75.22 12.15
C PHE A 956 -18.06 73.71 12.37
N TYR A 957 -19.11 73.01 12.84
CA TYR A 957 -19.08 71.56 13.12
C TYR A 957 -19.89 70.70 12.13
N THR A 958 -20.52 71.30 11.12
CA THR A 958 -21.25 70.56 10.07
C THR A 958 -20.29 70.09 8.97
N LYS A 959 -20.26 68.79 8.69
CA LYS A 959 -19.55 68.19 7.56
C LYS A 959 -20.52 67.75 6.47
N LEU A 960 -20.07 67.85 5.23
CA LEU A 960 -20.69 67.22 4.06
C LEU A 960 -19.88 65.96 3.72
N ARG A 961 -20.58 64.84 3.54
CA ARG A 961 -20.04 63.62 2.93
C ARG A 961 -20.50 63.55 1.48
N ASP A 962 -19.61 63.04 0.63
CA ASP A 962 -19.79 62.99 -0.81
C ASP A 962 -20.96 62.10 -1.23
N GLY A 963 -21.64 62.53 -2.28
CA GLY A 963 -22.65 61.79 -3.04
C GLY A 963 -22.29 61.82 -4.53
N GLY A 964 -21.20 61.14 -4.91
CA GLY A 964 -20.79 60.95 -6.31
C GLY A 964 -20.18 62.17 -7.02
N GLY A 965 -19.63 63.14 -6.30
CA GLY A 965 -18.92 64.29 -6.88
C GLY A 965 -19.80 65.45 -7.36
N ASN A 966 -21.11 65.40 -7.07
CA ASN A 966 -22.16 66.21 -7.72
C ASN A 966 -22.27 67.66 -7.18
N TYR A 967 -21.17 68.40 -7.08
CA TYR A 967 -21.10 69.72 -6.43
C TYR A 967 -21.47 70.91 -7.32
N ALA A 968 -21.34 70.77 -8.65
CA ALA A 968 -21.78 71.79 -9.60
C ALA A 968 -23.29 72.00 -9.53
N ASN A 969 -23.76 73.25 -9.58
CA ASN A 969 -25.18 73.63 -9.48
C ASN A 969 -25.89 73.22 -8.17
N SER A 970 -25.13 72.81 -7.14
CA SER A 970 -25.64 72.42 -5.83
C SER A 970 -26.18 73.60 -5.00
N LYS A 971 -26.82 73.30 -3.87
CA LYS A 971 -27.48 74.28 -3.01
C LYS A 971 -27.29 73.97 -1.52
N ILE A 972 -27.01 74.99 -0.73
CA ILE A 972 -27.18 74.97 0.74
C ILE A 972 -28.40 75.82 1.10
N THR A 973 -29.21 75.35 2.04
CA THR A 973 -30.27 76.16 2.67
C THR A 973 -30.07 76.13 4.18
N ALA A 974 -29.94 77.32 4.79
CA ALA A 974 -29.77 77.49 6.23
C ALA A 974 -30.89 78.39 6.81
N GLN A 975 -31.52 78.02 7.92
CA GLN A 975 -32.68 78.77 8.46
C GLN A 975 -32.73 78.79 9.99
N LEU A 976 -32.99 79.96 10.58
CA LEU A 976 -33.31 80.09 12.01
C LEU A 976 -34.75 79.66 12.30
N ALA A 977 -34.94 78.87 13.35
CA ALA A 977 -36.28 78.60 13.88
C ALA A 977 -36.79 79.80 14.72
N ASN A 978 -37.95 80.35 14.35
CA ASN A 978 -38.67 81.41 15.08
C ASN A 978 -37.89 82.74 15.30
N ALA A 979 -36.99 83.09 14.37
CA ALA A 979 -36.15 84.28 14.50
C ALA A 979 -36.89 85.61 14.49
N GLN A 980 -36.32 86.59 15.18
CA GLN A 980 -36.80 87.97 15.24
C GLN A 980 -36.30 88.79 14.04
N PRO A 981 -37.00 89.88 13.64
CA PRO A 981 -36.59 90.72 12.51
C PRO A 981 -35.19 91.34 12.63
N THR A 982 -34.62 91.44 13.83
CA THR A 982 -33.26 91.98 14.09
C THR A 982 -32.14 90.96 13.92
N GLU A 983 -32.47 89.67 13.88
CA GLU A 983 -31.54 88.55 13.76
C GLU A 983 -31.22 88.25 12.29
N LEU A 984 -29.95 87.95 11.98
CA LEU A 984 -29.44 87.78 10.63
C LEU A 984 -28.47 86.59 10.53
N LEU A 985 -28.77 85.65 9.63
CA LEU A 985 -27.82 84.71 9.05
C LEU A 985 -27.13 85.36 7.85
N SER A 986 -25.80 85.41 7.89
CA SER A 986 -24.93 86.03 6.89
C SER A 986 -23.79 85.09 6.52
N ILE A 987 -23.05 85.41 5.45
CA ILE A 987 -21.78 84.76 5.12
C ILE A 987 -20.66 85.74 5.51
N VAL A 988 -19.68 85.27 6.28
CA VAL A 988 -18.54 86.10 6.71
C VAL A 988 -17.31 85.80 5.86
N ALA A 989 -16.70 86.83 5.26
CA ALA A 989 -15.53 86.67 4.42
C ALA A 989 -14.31 86.10 5.18
N SER A 990 -13.45 85.39 4.46
CA SER A 990 -12.22 84.75 4.95
C SER A 990 -11.07 84.99 3.95
N GLY A 991 -9.91 84.38 4.19
CA GLY A 991 -8.80 84.40 3.21
C GLY A 991 -9.08 83.61 1.92
N TYR A 992 -10.11 82.76 1.89
CA TYR A 992 -10.46 81.91 0.75
C TYR A 992 -11.83 82.25 0.15
N VAL A 993 -12.80 82.64 0.98
CA VAL A 993 -14.17 83.03 0.57
C VAL A 993 -14.32 84.54 0.71
N SER A 994 -14.60 85.21 -0.39
CA SER A 994 -14.85 86.67 -0.46
C SER A 994 -16.21 86.95 -1.08
N LEU A 995 -16.79 88.11 -0.78
CA LEU A 995 -18.13 88.49 -1.25
C LEU A 995 -18.08 89.75 -2.11
N ASN A 996 -18.84 89.73 -3.21
CA ASN A 996 -19.08 90.90 -4.05
C ASN A 996 -20.59 91.12 -4.17
N GLY A 997 -21.16 91.96 -3.30
CA GLY A 997 -22.61 92.04 -3.12
C GLY A 997 -23.17 90.69 -2.67
N ASN A 998 -24.01 90.06 -3.49
CA ASN A 998 -24.56 88.73 -3.25
C ASN A 998 -23.78 87.58 -3.93
N GLN A 999 -22.68 87.87 -4.64
CA GLN A 999 -21.81 86.86 -5.25
C GLN A 999 -20.83 86.30 -4.22
N ILE A 1000 -20.59 84.99 -4.28
CA ILE A 1000 -19.61 84.27 -3.46
C ILE A 1000 -18.42 83.91 -4.35
N LEU A 1001 -17.23 84.36 -3.95
CA LEU A 1001 -15.99 84.17 -4.69
C LEU A 1001 -15.03 83.29 -3.86
N TRP A 1002 -14.72 82.09 -4.36
CA TRP A 1002 -13.69 81.21 -3.81
C TRP A 1002 -12.40 81.40 -4.60
N HIS A 1003 -11.31 81.78 -3.92
CA HIS A 1003 -10.04 82.17 -4.55
C HIS A 1003 -10.18 83.21 -5.70
N GLY A 1004 -11.20 84.07 -5.64
CA GLY A 1004 -11.51 85.08 -6.67
C GLY A 1004 -12.37 84.59 -7.84
N VAL A 1005 -12.74 83.31 -7.90
CA VAL A 1005 -13.68 82.76 -8.89
C VAL A 1005 -15.09 82.77 -8.31
N VAL A 1006 -16.08 83.29 -9.05
CA VAL A 1006 -17.49 83.28 -8.64
C VAL A 1006 -18.01 81.83 -8.67
N VAL A 1007 -18.23 81.24 -7.51
CA VAL A 1007 -18.73 79.86 -7.34
C VAL A 1007 -20.22 79.77 -7.04
N GLY A 1008 -20.87 80.88 -6.71
CA GLY A 1008 -22.29 80.92 -6.39
C GLY A 1008 -22.82 82.29 -6.00
N THR A 1009 -24.08 82.33 -5.57
CA THR A 1009 -24.76 83.51 -5.00
C THR A 1009 -25.55 83.14 -3.75
N PHE A 1010 -25.90 84.13 -2.94
CA PHE A 1010 -26.78 83.95 -1.79
C PHE A 1010 -27.97 84.93 -1.74
N THR A 1011 -29.05 84.53 -1.09
CA THR A 1011 -30.25 85.34 -0.82
C THR A 1011 -30.88 84.99 0.54
N GLY A 1012 -31.70 85.89 1.09
CA GLY A 1012 -32.38 85.69 2.38
C GLY A 1012 -31.45 85.83 3.59
N GLY A 1013 -31.84 85.20 4.71
CA GLY A 1013 -31.07 85.16 5.96
C GLY A 1013 -31.56 86.10 7.07
N GLN A 1014 -32.38 87.11 6.75
CA GLN A 1014 -32.93 88.04 7.76
C GLN A 1014 -34.18 87.43 8.43
N GLY A 1015 -34.19 87.36 9.75
CA GLY A 1015 -35.31 86.79 10.52
C GLY A 1015 -35.65 85.36 10.10
N THR A 1016 -36.90 85.14 9.69
CA THR A 1016 -37.40 83.81 9.27
C THR A 1016 -37.01 83.42 7.84
N ASP A 1017 -36.53 84.35 7.01
CA ASP A 1017 -36.20 84.06 5.61
C ASP A 1017 -34.93 83.21 5.54
N PRO A 1018 -34.96 82.00 4.93
CA PRO A 1018 -33.80 81.13 4.89
C PRO A 1018 -32.67 81.76 4.09
N LEU A 1019 -31.44 81.68 4.63
CA LEU A 1019 -30.23 81.94 3.86
C LEU A 1019 -30.05 80.81 2.85
N VAL A 1020 -30.34 81.10 1.59
CA VAL A 1020 -30.14 80.21 0.46
C VAL A 1020 -28.82 80.54 -0.19
N VAL A 1021 -27.96 79.53 -0.36
CA VAL A 1021 -26.76 79.59 -1.19
C VAL A 1021 -26.95 78.66 -2.38
N SER A 1022 -26.82 79.18 -3.59
CA SER A 1022 -26.84 78.39 -4.82
C SER A 1022 -25.48 78.48 -5.49
N PHE A 1023 -24.83 77.34 -5.69
CA PHE A 1023 -23.60 77.22 -6.44
C PHE A 1023 -23.89 77.15 -7.95
N ASN A 1024 -22.88 77.45 -8.76
CA ASN A 1024 -22.95 77.36 -10.22
C ASN A 1024 -22.12 76.15 -10.71
N GLU A 1025 -21.84 76.09 -12.01
CA GLU A 1025 -21.01 75.05 -12.64
C GLU A 1025 -19.57 74.98 -12.11
N SER A 1026 -19.08 76.02 -11.41
CA SER A 1026 -17.77 76.06 -10.74
C SER A 1026 -17.82 75.63 -9.26
N GLY A 1027 -18.94 75.10 -8.77
CA GLY A 1027 -19.06 74.53 -7.43
C GLY A 1027 -18.23 73.27 -7.26
N SER A 1028 -17.16 73.34 -6.45
CA SER A 1028 -16.34 72.20 -6.02
C SER A 1028 -16.65 71.81 -4.57
N LEU A 1029 -16.22 70.61 -4.14
CA LEU A 1029 -16.32 70.17 -2.74
C LEU A 1029 -15.75 71.21 -1.76
N ASP A 1030 -14.52 71.68 -2.01
CA ASP A 1030 -13.86 72.66 -1.15
C ASP A 1030 -14.60 74.00 -1.14
N ALA A 1031 -15.08 74.48 -2.30
CA ALA A 1031 -15.86 75.71 -2.39
C ALA A 1031 -17.19 75.61 -1.64
N VAL A 1032 -17.86 74.45 -1.70
CA VAL A 1032 -19.11 74.16 -0.98
C VAL A 1032 -18.86 74.09 0.53
N ILE A 1033 -17.85 73.34 0.98
CA ILE A 1033 -17.51 73.20 2.41
C ILE A 1033 -17.04 74.51 3.02
N GLU A 1034 -16.11 75.23 2.37
CA GLU A 1034 -15.63 76.52 2.89
C GLU A 1034 -16.78 77.54 2.95
N THR A 1035 -17.62 77.63 1.91
CA THR A 1035 -18.78 78.52 1.93
C THR A 1035 -19.78 78.14 3.03
N MET A 1036 -20.06 76.85 3.21
CA MET A 1036 -20.90 76.37 4.31
C MET A 1036 -20.32 76.81 5.66
N ALA A 1037 -19.02 76.62 5.86
CA ALA A 1037 -18.29 76.94 7.09
C ALA A 1037 -18.14 78.45 7.40
N ARG A 1038 -18.67 79.35 6.54
CA ARG A 1038 -18.72 80.81 6.81
C ARG A 1038 -20.10 81.33 7.20
N ILE A 1039 -21.14 80.49 7.19
CA ILE A 1039 -22.49 80.89 7.60
C ILE A 1039 -22.53 81.22 9.10
N SER A 1040 -22.92 82.45 9.41
CA SER A 1040 -22.71 83.11 10.70
C SER A 1040 -23.92 83.95 11.13
N TYR A 1041 -24.18 83.98 12.43
CA TYR A 1041 -25.32 84.64 13.06
C TYR A 1041 -24.91 85.99 13.69
N SER A 1042 -25.82 86.96 13.66
CA SER A 1042 -25.74 88.22 14.41
C SER A 1042 -27.13 88.75 14.78
N ASP A 1043 -27.20 89.63 15.77
CA ASP A 1043 -28.42 90.38 16.13
C ASP A 1043 -28.09 91.88 16.19
N SER A 1044 -29.00 92.72 15.70
CA SER A 1044 -28.87 94.17 15.66
C SER A 1044 -29.49 94.90 16.86
N GLN A 1045 -30.20 94.19 17.74
CA GLN A 1045 -30.73 94.74 18.98
C GLN A 1045 -29.60 95.05 19.99
N GLN A 1046 -29.70 96.16 20.75
CA GLN A 1046 -28.69 96.56 21.75
C GLN A 1046 -28.70 95.69 23.03
N SER A 1047 -29.80 94.98 23.29
CA SER A 1047 -30.01 94.15 24.47
C SER A 1047 -31.07 93.05 24.21
N PRO A 1048 -30.86 92.13 23.24
CA PRO A 1048 -31.76 91.02 22.99
C PRO A 1048 -31.79 90.01 24.14
N ALA A 1049 -32.80 89.15 24.09
CA ALA A 1049 -32.96 88.04 25.03
C ALA A 1049 -31.83 87.01 24.84
N ALA A 1050 -30.97 86.91 25.85
CA ALA A 1050 -29.95 85.86 25.95
C ALA A 1050 -30.60 84.47 25.94
N GLY A 1051 -29.96 83.51 25.29
CA GLY A 1051 -30.51 82.17 25.11
C GLY A 1051 -30.11 81.52 23.79
N LEU A 1052 -30.51 80.26 23.62
CA LEU A 1052 -30.15 79.44 22.47
C LEU A 1052 -30.94 79.86 21.21
N ARG A 1053 -30.31 79.70 20.05
CA ARG A 1053 -30.93 79.66 18.71
C ARG A 1053 -30.47 78.39 17.99
N SER A 1054 -31.34 77.85 17.15
CA SER A 1054 -31.07 76.67 16.33
C SER A 1054 -31.17 77.06 14.86
N VAL A 1055 -30.16 76.67 14.08
CA VAL A 1055 -30.12 76.90 12.63
C VAL A 1055 -30.17 75.56 11.92
N THR A 1056 -31.22 75.28 11.15
CA THR A 1056 -31.27 74.08 10.30
C THR A 1056 -30.38 74.28 9.08
N PHE A 1057 -29.75 73.21 8.62
CA PHE A 1057 -28.93 73.16 7.40
C PHE A 1057 -29.36 71.96 6.55
N LYS A 1058 -29.46 72.19 5.24
CA LYS A 1058 -29.72 71.15 4.23
C LYS A 1058 -28.85 71.40 3.00
N PHE A 1059 -28.28 70.32 2.45
CA PHE A 1059 -27.62 70.32 1.15
C PHE A 1059 -28.51 69.63 0.10
N THR A 1060 -28.43 70.11 -1.14
CA THR A 1060 -28.99 69.48 -2.34
C THR A 1060 -27.90 69.49 -3.41
N ASP A 1061 -27.63 68.36 -4.03
CA ASP A 1061 -26.58 68.25 -5.06
C ASP A 1061 -27.01 68.75 -6.44
N GLY A 1062 -26.10 68.70 -7.41
CA GLY A 1062 -26.34 69.08 -8.80
C GLY A 1062 -27.35 68.20 -9.56
N HIS A 1063 -27.70 67.03 -9.05
CA HIS A 1063 -28.75 66.15 -9.58
C HIS A 1063 -30.10 66.33 -8.87
N GLY A 1064 -30.14 67.16 -7.82
CA GLY A 1064 -31.34 67.43 -7.02
C GLY A 1064 -31.58 66.41 -5.91
N LEU A 1065 -30.66 65.48 -5.64
CA LEU A 1065 -30.72 64.61 -4.47
C LEU A 1065 -30.45 65.43 -3.20
N ASN A 1066 -31.05 65.01 -2.09
CA ASN A 1066 -31.16 65.83 -0.89
C ASN A 1066 -30.50 65.15 0.30
N SER A 1067 -29.64 65.87 1.01
CA SER A 1067 -29.13 65.40 2.28
C SER A 1067 -30.23 65.32 3.34
N ASN A 1068 -29.94 64.56 4.38
CA ASN A 1068 -30.58 64.75 5.68
C ASN A 1068 -30.36 66.19 6.18
N ILE A 1069 -31.25 66.65 7.07
CA ILE A 1069 -31.17 67.97 7.70
C ILE A 1069 -30.38 67.85 9.01
N VAL A 1070 -29.48 68.80 9.28
CA VAL A 1070 -28.79 68.95 10.57
C VAL A 1070 -29.11 70.29 11.22
N ALA A 1071 -28.93 70.42 12.54
CA ALA A 1071 -29.38 71.59 13.30
C ALA A 1071 -28.35 72.09 14.34
N PRO A 1072 -27.22 72.70 13.92
CA PRO A 1072 -26.29 73.36 14.81
C PRO A 1072 -26.93 74.51 15.62
N LYS A 1073 -26.30 74.83 16.76
CA LYS A 1073 -26.82 75.73 17.80
C LYS A 1073 -25.85 76.88 18.09
N ILE A 1074 -26.41 78.05 18.41
CA ILE A 1074 -25.65 79.22 18.89
C ILE A 1074 -26.33 79.83 20.11
N MET A 1075 -25.53 80.26 21.10
CA MET A 1075 -25.98 80.92 22.32
C MET A 1075 -25.80 82.44 22.23
N VAL A 1076 -26.88 83.20 22.40
CA VAL A 1076 -26.84 84.66 22.56
C VAL A 1076 -26.52 85.01 24.01
N ARG A 1077 -25.50 85.85 24.25
CA ARG A 1077 -25.03 86.25 25.59
C ARG A 1077 -25.14 87.76 25.81
N SER A 1078 -25.48 88.16 27.04
CA SER A 1078 -25.30 89.54 27.53
C SER A 1078 -23.82 89.96 27.55
N ASN A 1079 -23.52 91.22 27.87
CA ASN A 1079 -22.16 91.76 27.90
C ASN A 1079 -21.61 92.09 29.30
N LEU A 1080 -22.15 91.48 30.37
CA LEU A 1080 -21.62 91.66 31.74
C LEU A 1080 -20.19 91.11 31.90
N GLY A 1081 -19.39 91.76 32.74
CA GLY A 1081 -18.05 91.33 33.12
C GLY A 1081 -17.51 91.99 34.40
N LEU A 1082 -16.32 91.54 34.83
CA LEU A 1082 -15.58 92.01 36.00
C LEU A 1082 -14.13 92.35 35.64
N ASP A 1083 -13.53 93.31 36.33
CA ASP A 1083 -12.15 93.78 36.09
C ASP A 1083 -11.36 94.04 37.41
N ILE A 1084 -10.02 94.10 37.33
CA ILE A 1084 -9.09 94.08 38.48
C ILE A 1084 -8.01 95.16 38.38
N ALA A 1085 -7.78 95.85 39.50
CA ALA A 1085 -6.52 96.56 39.77
C ALA A 1085 -6.01 96.27 41.20
N GLY A 1086 -5.47 95.08 41.49
CA GLY A 1086 -4.93 94.80 42.83
C GLY A 1086 -4.23 93.45 43.03
N ALA A 1087 -3.13 93.47 43.79
CA ALA A 1087 -2.31 92.31 44.13
C ALA A 1087 -3.00 91.32 45.09
N THR A 1088 -2.42 90.12 45.24
CA THR A 1088 -2.81 89.04 46.17
C THR A 1088 -3.32 89.56 47.52
N ALA A 1089 -4.46 89.03 47.97
CA ALA A 1089 -4.99 89.36 49.29
C ALA A 1089 -4.23 88.57 50.36
N ASN A 1090 -3.93 89.18 51.51
CA ASN A 1090 -3.25 88.51 52.62
C ASN A 1090 -4.23 88.36 53.80
N TYR A 1091 -4.27 87.18 54.40
CA TYR A 1091 -5.04 86.91 55.62
C TYR A 1091 -4.11 86.39 56.73
N ALA A 1092 -4.08 87.11 57.85
CA ALA A 1092 -3.30 86.72 59.03
C ALA A 1092 -4.05 85.67 59.86
N SER A 1093 -3.34 84.64 60.33
CA SER A 1093 -3.87 83.57 61.17
C SER A 1093 -4.68 84.07 62.37
N GLY A 1094 -5.95 83.69 62.47
CA GLY A 1094 -6.87 84.11 63.54
C GLY A 1094 -7.29 85.59 63.49
N GLY A 1095 -6.93 86.32 62.43
CA GLY A 1095 -7.28 87.73 62.25
C GLY A 1095 -8.74 87.95 61.83
N SER A 1096 -9.19 89.21 61.92
CA SER A 1096 -10.47 89.67 61.39
C SER A 1096 -10.57 89.49 59.86
N PRO A 1097 -11.77 89.44 59.27
CA PRO A 1097 -11.93 89.19 57.84
C PRO A 1097 -11.19 90.21 56.95
N ALA A 1098 -10.39 89.70 56.02
CA ALA A 1098 -9.61 90.50 55.09
C ALA A 1098 -10.36 90.69 53.76
N LEU A 1099 -10.44 91.93 53.27
CA LEU A 1099 -11.04 92.22 51.96
C LEU A 1099 -10.23 91.59 50.84
N VAL A 1100 -10.89 90.78 50.00
CA VAL A 1100 -10.25 90.07 48.90
C VAL A 1100 -10.34 90.83 47.57
N THR A 1101 -11.39 91.63 47.37
CA THR A 1101 -11.70 92.31 46.09
C THR A 1101 -11.86 93.84 46.17
N PRO A 1102 -11.16 94.58 47.05
CA PRO A 1102 -11.46 96.00 47.36
C PRO A 1102 -11.36 96.97 46.17
N GLU A 1103 -10.54 96.65 45.16
CA GLU A 1103 -10.32 97.51 43.98
C GLU A 1103 -11.14 97.11 42.76
N SER A 1104 -11.77 95.94 42.76
CA SER A 1104 -12.42 95.38 41.56
C SER A 1104 -13.59 96.22 41.04
N THR A 1105 -13.79 96.19 39.73
CA THR A 1105 -14.82 96.96 39.02
C THR A 1105 -15.72 96.05 38.19
N VAL A 1106 -16.85 96.59 37.72
CA VAL A 1106 -17.84 95.87 36.91
C VAL A 1106 -18.09 96.58 35.57
N VAL A 1107 -18.39 95.81 34.52
CA VAL A 1107 -18.63 96.33 33.16
C VAL A 1107 -19.82 95.63 32.49
N GLY A 1108 -20.45 96.30 31.53
CA GLY A 1108 -21.62 95.80 30.77
C GLY A 1108 -22.74 96.84 30.67
N ASN A 1109 -23.80 96.50 29.93
CA ASN A 1109 -25.00 97.36 29.83
C ASN A 1109 -25.76 97.39 31.17
N ALA A 1110 -26.34 98.54 31.51
CA ALA A 1110 -26.93 98.80 32.83
C ALA A 1110 -28.08 97.84 33.18
N GLU A 1111 -28.84 97.43 32.17
CA GLU A 1111 -30.07 96.63 32.27
C GLU A 1111 -29.80 95.20 32.78
N TYR A 1112 -28.61 94.66 32.55
CA TYR A 1112 -28.27 93.29 32.95
C TYR A 1112 -27.82 93.15 34.41
N PHE A 1113 -27.51 94.26 35.11
CA PHE A 1113 -27.10 94.21 36.53
C PHE A 1113 -28.25 93.92 37.50
N ALA A 1114 -29.47 94.29 37.14
CA ALA A 1114 -30.66 94.03 37.96
C ALA A 1114 -30.94 92.52 38.02
N ASN A 1115 -31.12 91.98 39.24
CA ASN A 1115 -31.25 90.54 39.52
C ASN A 1115 -30.02 89.69 39.15
N SER A 1116 -28.85 90.30 38.94
CA SER A 1116 -27.59 89.56 38.73
C SER A 1116 -27.17 88.75 39.96
N LEU A 1117 -26.34 87.72 39.74
CA LEU A 1117 -25.76 86.90 40.80
C LEU A 1117 -24.24 87.08 40.82
N LEU A 1118 -23.70 87.58 41.93
CA LEU A 1118 -22.25 87.63 42.16
C LEU A 1118 -21.85 86.46 43.06
N SER A 1119 -21.08 85.53 42.50
CA SER A 1119 -20.72 84.25 43.12
C SER A 1119 -19.22 84.20 43.38
N PHE A 1120 -18.81 84.25 44.65
CA PHE A 1120 -17.44 84.05 45.08
C PHE A 1120 -17.23 82.58 45.44
N ASN A 1121 -16.24 81.95 44.81
CA ASN A 1121 -15.83 80.57 45.04
C ASN A 1121 -14.34 80.54 45.42
N VAL A 1122 -13.92 79.60 46.27
CA VAL A 1122 -12.52 79.51 46.72
C VAL A 1122 -12.02 78.07 46.64
N SER A 1123 -10.97 77.83 45.84
CA SER A 1123 -10.28 76.54 45.78
C SER A 1123 -9.09 76.49 46.75
N ASN A 1124 -8.61 75.26 47.02
CA ASN A 1124 -7.70 74.91 48.12
C ASN A 1124 -8.24 75.20 49.54
N ALA A 1125 -9.50 75.59 49.67
CA ALA A 1125 -10.12 75.91 50.96
C ALA A 1125 -10.24 74.69 51.89
N GLY A 1126 -9.84 74.88 53.16
CA GLY A 1126 -10.07 73.96 54.26
C GLY A 1126 -11.45 74.15 54.88
N SER A 1127 -11.88 73.20 55.71
CA SER A 1127 -13.20 73.18 56.39
C SER A 1127 -13.51 74.43 57.22
N ASN A 1128 -12.49 75.18 57.61
CA ASN A 1128 -12.60 76.34 58.49
C ASN A 1128 -12.49 77.69 57.73
N ASP A 1129 -12.17 77.66 56.42
CA ASP A 1129 -12.13 78.87 55.60
C ASP A 1129 -13.56 79.35 55.27
N ARG A 1130 -13.76 80.66 55.25
CA ARG A 1130 -15.05 81.33 55.07
C ARG A 1130 -14.91 82.52 54.11
N LEU A 1131 -15.97 82.75 53.33
CA LEU A 1131 -16.19 83.95 52.55
C LEU A 1131 -17.44 84.66 53.09
N THR A 1132 -17.41 85.99 53.18
CA THR A 1132 -18.56 86.82 53.59
C THR A 1132 -18.50 88.18 52.90
N ILE A 1133 -19.59 88.94 52.96
CA ILE A 1133 -19.55 90.39 52.76
C ILE A 1133 -19.46 91.05 54.14
N ILE A 1134 -18.64 92.08 54.29
CA ILE A 1134 -18.55 92.89 55.52
C ILE A 1134 -19.16 94.29 55.34
N SER A 1135 -19.60 94.91 56.44
CA SER A 1135 -19.99 96.32 56.42
C SER A 1135 -18.75 97.20 56.20
N GLY A 1136 -18.78 98.06 55.19
CA GLY A 1136 -17.64 98.89 54.80
C GLY A 1136 -17.98 99.86 53.67
N GLY A 1137 -17.52 101.12 53.80
CA GLY A 1137 -17.93 102.21 52.91
C GLY A 1137 -19.46 102.41 52.94
N ASP A 1138 -20.06 102.49 51.76
CA ASP A 1138 -21.51 102.64 51.58
C ASP A 1138 -22.32 101.35 51.83
N VAL A 1139 -21.66 100.21 52.05
CA VAL A 1139 -22.30 98.90 52.24
C VAL A 1139 -22.50 98.61 53.72
N THR A 1140 -23.74 98.32 54.10
CA THR A 1140 -24.13 97.86 55.43
C THR A 1140 -24.69 96.45 55.35
N VAL A 1141 -24.17 95.54 56.17
CA VAL A 1141 -24.59 94.14 56.25
C VAL A 1141 -25.33 93.89 57.56
N SER A 1142 -26.51 93.28 57.48
CA SER A 1142 -27.36 92.94 58.63
C SER A 1142 -27.83 91.48 58.50
N GLY A 1143 -27.20 90.57 59.23
CA GLY A 1143 -27.40 89.13 59.04
C GLY A 1143 -27.00 88.73 57.63
N ASN A 1144 -27.97 88.33 56.80
CA ASN A 1144 -27.77 87.97 55.39
C ASN A 1144 -28.18 89.09 54.42
N GLU A 1145 -28.74 90.21 54.90
CA GLU A 1145 -29.18 91.32 54.07
C GLU A 1145 -28.06 92.34 53.84
N ILE A 1146 -27.94 92.80 52.59
CA ILE A 1146 -26.90 93.73 52.15
C ILE A 1146 -27.55 94.99 51.57
N SER A 1147 -27.37 96.10 52.27
CA SER A 1147 -27.88 97.41 51.88
C SER A 1147 -26.74 98.32 51.39
N TYR A 1148 -26.98 99.02 50.28
CA TYR A 1148 -26.10 100.07 49.76
C TYR A 1148 -26.76 101.43 49.98
N GLN A 1149 -26.05 102.35 50.65
CA GLN A 1149 -26.59 103.68 51.06
C GLN A 1149 -27.99 103.60 51.72
N GLY A 1150 -28.20 102.57 52.55
CA GLY A 1150 -29.46 102.32 53.26
C GLY A 1150 -30.55 101.58 52.47
N THR A 1151 -30.38 101.31 51.18
CA THR A 1151 -31.34 100.57 50.34
C THR A 1151 -30.93 99.10 50.22
N LEU A 1152 -31.84 98.16 50.50
CA LEU A 1152 -31.60 96.72 50.33
C LEU A 1152 -31.40 96.37 48.85
N VAL A 1153 -30.19 95.96 48.46
CA VAL A 1153 -29.83 95.67 47.05
C VAL A 1153 -29.52 94.18 46.81
N ALA A 1154 -29.14 93.44 47.84
CA ALA A 1154 -28.84 92.01 47.73
C ALA A 1154 -29.09 91.24 49.03
N THR A 1155 -29.15 89.92 48.91
CA THR A 1155 -28.98 88.98 50.03
C THR A 1155 -27.79 88.07 49.75
N MET A 1156 -27.07 87.68 50.81
CA MET A 1156 -25.98 86.71 50.72
C MET A 1156 -26.34 85.35 51.32
N SER A 1157 -25.75 84.31 50.75
CA SER A 1157 -25.93 82.91 51.15
C SER A 1157 -24.66 82.11 50.90
N GLY A 1158 -24.48 80.99 51.62
CA GLY A 1158 -23.29 80.14 51.51
C GLY A 1158 -22.06 80.79 52.14
N GLY A 1159 -20.90 80.69 51.48
CA GLY A 1159 -19.62 81.19 51.99
C GLY A 1159 -18.97 80.29 53.03
N VAL A 1160 -19.43 79.05 53.16
CA VAL A 1160 -18.98 78.07 54.16
C VAL A 1160 -18.29 76.91 53.47
N PHE A 1161 -16.99 76.74 53.71
CA PHE A 1161 -16.18 75.65 53.14
C PHE A 1161 -16.25 75.60 51.60
N ARG A 1162 -16.95 74.62 51.01
CA ARG A 1162 -17.11 74.44 49.56
C ARG A 1162 -18.34 75.14 48.98
N ASP A 1163 -19.23 75.64 49.82
CA ASP A 1163 -20.40 76.39 49.39
C ASP A 1163 -19.99 77.82 49.06
N ARG A 1164 -20.16 78.18 47.78
CA ARG A 1164 -19.86 79.52 47.27
C ARG A 1164 -20.59 80.59 48.08
N LEU A 1165 -19.96 81.74 48.30
CA LEU A 1165 -20.68 82.93 48.77
C LEU A 1165 -21.44 83.50 47.57
N ASN A 1166 -22.74 83.30 47.55
CA ASN A 1166 -23.65 83.79 46.53
C ASN A 1166 -24.35 85.04 47.03
N VAL A 1167 -24.01 86.18 46.43
CA VAL A 1167 -24.69 87.47 46.60
C VAL A 1167 -25.71 87.61 45.48
N GLN A 1168 -26.97 87.33 45.78
CA GLN A 1168 -28.07 87.50 44.84
C GLN A 1168 -28.57 88.94 44.92
N PHE A 1169 -28.37 89.71 43.85
CA PHE A 1169 -28.94 91.05 43.74
C PHE A 1169 -30.43 90.98 43.42
N ASN A 1170 -31.15 92.03 43.77
CA ASN A 1170 -32.57 92.20 43.43
C ASN A 1170 -32.74 93.20 42.26
N GLY A 1171 -33.98 93.53 41.92
CA GLY A 1171 -34.31 94.49 40.85
C GLY A 1171 -33.93 95.95 41.13
N SER A 1172 -33.46 96.28 42.35
CA SER A 1172 -33.01 97.62 42.75
C SER A 1172 -31.48 97.79 42.66
N ALA A 1173 -30.74 96.76 42.28
CA ALA A 1173 -29.28 96.83 42.17
C ALA A 1173 -28.82 97.52 40.88
N SER A 1174 -28.13 98.65 41.04
CA SER A 1174 -27.40 99.32 39.96
C SER A 1174 -25.96 98.77 39.83
N ALA A 1175 -25.29 99.02 38.71
CA ALA A 1175 -23.87 98.68 38.53
C ALA A 1175 -22.97 99.22 39.67
N ALA A 1176 -23.27 100.41 40.19
CA ALA A 1176 -22.58 100.99 41.34
C ALA A 1176 -22.80 100.19 42.64
N ALA A 1177 -24.03 99.74 42.91
CA ALA A 1177 -24.34 98.90 44.06
C ALA A 1177 -23.67 97.51 43.94
N VAL A 1178 -23.71 96.89 42.76
CA VAL A 1178 -23.02 95.61 42.49
C VAL A 1178 -21.51 95.75 42.71
N GLN A 1179 -20.90 96.83 42.21
CA GLN A 1179 -19.48 97.12 42.42
C GLN A 1179 -19.12 97.40 43.88
N ALA A 1180 -19.95 98.14 44.61
CA ALA A 1180 -19.70 98.43 46.03
C ALA A 1180 -19.71 97.15 46.88
N VAL A 1181 -20.69 96.26 46.65
CA VAL A 1181 -20.80 94.98 47.35
C VAL A 1181 -19.69 94.00 46.92
N LEU A 1182 -19.31 93.98 45.64
CA LEU A 1182 -18.12 93.25 45.16
C LEU A 1182 -16.86 93.65 45.94
N ARG A 1183 -16.67 94.94 46.20
CA ARG A 1183 -15.50 95.46 46.92
C ARG A 1183 -15.47 95.11 48.40
N GLN A 1184 -16.63 94.81 49.01
CA GLN A 1184 -16.71 94.33 50.40
C GLN A 1184 -16.66 92.80 50.55
N GLY A 1185 -16.35 92.07 49.48
CA GLY A 1185 -16.03 90.64 49.55
C GLY A 1185 -14.81 90.38 50.44
N ALA A 1186 -14.96 89.54 51.46
CA ALA A 1186 -13.96 89.26 52.49
C ALA A 1186 -13.75 87.76 52.74
N PHE A 1187 -12.57 87.40 53.22
CA PHE A 1187 -12.16 86.05 53.61
C PHE A 1187 -11.71 86.01 55.07
N PHE A 1188 -12.03 84.92 55.77
CA PHE A 1188 -11.48 84.62 57.11
C PHE A 1188 -11.42 83.11 57.36
N ASN A 1189 -10.73 82.71 58.44
CA ASN A 1189 -10.77 81.34 58.94
C ASN A 1189 -11.34 81.32 60.36
N VAL A 1190 -12.20 80.35 60.68
CA VAL A 1190 -12.81 80.21 62.03
C VAL A 1190 -11.89 79.56 63.07
N THR A 1191 -10.63 79.28 62.73
CA THR A 1191 -9.62 78.73 63.65
C THR A 1191 -8.30 79.48 63.58
N ASN A 1192 -7.70 79.71 64.75
CA ASN A 1192 -6.48 80.50 64.92
C ASN A 1192 -5.18 79.79 64.47
N ASN A 1193 -5.31 78.67 63.75
CA ASN A 1193 -4.23 77.87 63.18
C ASN A 1193 -4.70 77.28 61.82
N PRO A 1194 -4.89 78.10 60.78
CA PRO A 1194 -5.26 77.63 59.45
C PRO A 1194 -4.08 76.91 58.79
N ASN A 1195 -4.37 76.08 57.79
CA ASN A 1195 -3.32 75.51 56.94
C ASN A 1195 -2.76 76.62 56.02
N THR A 1196 -1.51 77.04 56.26
CA THR A 1196 -0.78 78.08 55.52
C THR A 1196 0.07 77.53 54.36
N THR A 1197 0.15 76.21 54.18
CA THR A 1197 1.03 75.55 53.18
C THR A 1197 0.70 75.91 51.72
N TYR A 1198 -0.52 76.39 51.44
CA TYR A 1198 -0.98 76.73 50.10
C TYR A 1198 -1.86 77.99 50.08
N ASP A 1199 -1.63 78.87 49.11
CA ASP A 1199 -2.59 79.91 48.73
C ASP A 1199 -3.97 79.32 48.43
N ARG A 1200 -5.01 80.11 48.74
CA ARG A 1200 -6.36 79.85 48.23
C ARG A 1200 -6.56 80.61 46.93
N HIS A 1201 -7.22 80.01 45.95
CA HIS A 1201 -7.54 80.71 44.71
C HIS A 1201 -9.01 81.11 44.73
N LEU A 1202 -9.26 82.41 44.87
CA LEU A 1202 -10.57 83.01 44.71
C LEU A 1202 -10.93 83.10 43.23
N PHE A 1203 -12.15 82.69 42.91
CA PHE A 1203 -12.79 82.92 41.62
C PHE A 1203 -14.08 83.68 41.90
N VAL A 1204 -14.32 84.80 41.21
CA VAL A 1204 -15.56 85.57 41.37
C VAL A 1204 -16.24 85.70 40.02
N TYR A 1205 -17.51 85.33 39.94
CA TYR A 1205 -18.28 85.35 38.71
C TYR A 1205 -19.48 86.27 38.88
N LEU A 1206 -19.65 87.22 37.95
CA LEU A 1206 -20.89 87.97 37.81
C LEU A 1206 -21.72 87.29 36.72
N TYR A 1207 -22.86 86.74 37.11
CA TYR A 1207 -23.82 86.11 36.22
C TYR A 1207 -25.00 87.05 35.94
N ASP A 1208 -25.49 87.07 34.70
CA ASP A 1208 -26.77 87.71 34.36
C ASP A 1208 -27.97 86.92 34.90
N SER A 1209 -29.18 87.47 34.76
CA SER A 1209 -30.43 86.84 35.19
C SER A 1209 -30.79 85.55 34.43
N ALA A 1210 -30.10 85.24 33.34
CA ALA A 1210 -30.17 83.96 32.61
C ALA A 1210 -28.99 83.02 32.95
N ASN A 1211 -28.25 83.33 34.02
CA ASN A 1211 -27.11 82.59 34.55
C ASN A 1211 -25.91 82.48 33.57
N ASN A 1212 -25.78 83.40 32.62
CA ASN A 1212 -24.61 83.49 31.75
C ASN A 1212 -23.52 84.35 32.38
N VAL A 1213 -22.27 84.02 32.12
CA VAL A 1213 -21.09 84.83 32.44
C VAL A 1213 -20.17 84.89 31.22
N ASN A 1214 -19.53 86.04 31.00
CA ASN A 1214 -18.51 86.20 29.95
C ASN A 1214 -17.11 85.97 30.51
N GLN A 1215 -16.73 86.70 31.55
CA GLN A 1215 -15.44 86.54 32.22
C GLN A 1215 -15.60 86.61 33.74
N GLY A 1216 -14.81 85.81 34.45
CA GLY A 1216 -14.78 85.74 35.92
C GLY A 1216 -13.41 86.15 36.47
N LEU A 1217 -13.45 86.91 37.56
CA LEU A 1217 -12.31 87.30 38.39
C LEU A 1217 -11.52 86.06 38.83
N ARG A 1218 -10.19 86.19 38.91
CA ARG A 1218 -9.31 85.23 39.61
C ARG A 1218 -8.30 85.96 40.46
N LYS A 1219 -8.09 85.51 41.70
CA LYS A 1219 -7.14 86.14 42.62
C LYS A 1219 -6.63 85.14 43.66
N ASN A 1220 -5.39 85.29 44.11
CA ASN A 1220 -4.88 84.52 45.25
C ASN A 1220 -5.23 85.19 46.59
N ILE A 1221 -5.40 84.35 47.61
CA ILE A 1221 -5.44 84.71 49.02
C ILE A 1221 -4.30 83.93 49.69
N HIS A 1222 -3.27 84.65 50.15
CA HIS A 1222 -2.15 84.10 50.90
C HIS A 1222 -2.48 84.10 52.40
N LEU A 1223 -2.06 83.05 53.12
CA LEU A 1223 -2.31 82.90 54.56
C LEU A 1223 -0.99 82.89 55.33
N THR A 1224 -0.87 83.79 56.31
CA THR A 1224 0.33 84.03 57.11
C THR A 1224 0.08 83.78 58.60
#